data_AF-A0A0K2SQ45-F1
#
_entry.id   AF-A0A0K2SQ45-F1
#
_cell.length_a   1.000
_cell.length_b   1.000
_cell.length_c   1.000
_cell.angle_alpha   90.00
_cell.angle_beta   90.00
_cell.angle_gamma   90.00
#
_symmetry.space_group_name_H-M   'P 1'
#
loop_
_entity.id
_entity.type
_entity.pdbx_description
1 polymer ?
#
loop_
_entity_poly.entity_id
_entity_poly.type
_entity_poly.pdbx_seq_one_letter_code
_entity_poly.pdbx_strand_id
1 'polypeptide(L)'
;MADTREEIWNERFGREGLTFDDLLLEPAYSEVLPTDVSTETRFSRNIRLNIPIVSAAMDTVTEAPMAIAVAREGGIGVIHRNLPPEAQAGEVDKVKRSESGIIVDPIFLSAQHRVQDALDLMARYRISGVPITDEEGHLVGILTNRDLVFEEDFEQPIGRVMTPGDRLVTAPVGTSLEEAKAILHRHRIEKLPLVDGQKRLKGLITIKDIEKARKYPLAAKDEKGRLRVAGAIGTDAGARERAELLVEAGVDAIILDTAHGHSRRVIETVRWLKERFGDRVDVVAGNVATAQGAEDLARAGADAIKAGVGPGSICLGPETEILMADGAVKPICDVVPGDQVITHRGRARRVTKVYRRPYTGPLVHLTINGSPRVLRMTPNHPCLAIHFNAPVGARHKYGGKYFFDKPKYHRGLDWVPAGDLEPQDILAIPIRQVQAKQVTFDLLDAVPQYRNDGEWIHATKPSRNQNTLSYQEIADRSGTTARVVGSMVLGLRTVSDPLQEAGEGFLREVAHERPAPAHRVRRHVVLDGRLMRLFGYYAAEGHPAGLPNDRQLRFAFHRDETAYQEDVMRLIKEVFGYDGATVLHAPHRQATTVLVTNHALARFFETVIPGNARTRRLPPELLAQPEPLLREFLIGAFRAAGTWDGAGGRIGYKTASPALASQVADILLRLGYFPSVQRYEPQHERWSGMYAVRLPGAPCRRFRDGFAELGLREPAVEHRSVKQGMWSDGRYVYVTIKDVRVVQDDLHVYNLEVDEDESYVADRVAVHNCTTRIVSGSGMPQMTAIWETTRAAARFGLPVIADGGIRYSGDITKALAAGAESVMLGGLLAGTDESPGEMEIHQGRRYKVYRGMGSIGAMRAGSRDRYFQERERKLVPEGIEGRVPYKGPVSEVVYQLVGGLRSGMGYCGAPDLETLRRTARFVRVTAASVQESHPHDVDIVKEAPNYQRER
;
A
#
# COMPACT_ATOMS: atom_id res chain seq x y z
N MET A 1 -25.31 30.56 0.05
CA MET A 1 -26.62 29.87 -0.05
C MET A 1 -26.87 29.23 1.30
N ALA A 2 -28.05 29.44 1.87
CA ALA A 2 -28.43 28.88 3.16
C ALA A 2 -28.98 27.47 2.93
N ASP A 3 -28.10 26.47 2.90
CA ASP A 3 -28.52 25.07 2.99
C ASP A 3 -28.67 24.71 4.46
N THR A 4 -29.80 24.10 4.79
CA THR A 4 -30.15 23.75 6.16
C THR A 4 -29.16 22.70 6.69
N ARG A 5 -28.76 22.81 7.97
CA ARG A 5 -27.87 21.83 8.64
C ARG A 5 -28.38 20.38 8.52
N GLU A 6 -29.66 20.21 8.23
CA GLU A 6 -30.36 18.95 8.06
C GLU A 6 -30.13 18.33 6.66
N GLU A 7 -30.09 19.12 5.58
CA GLU A 7 -29.71 18.65 4.23
C GLU A 7 -28.25 18.18 4.19
N ILE A 8 -27.32 18.93 4.78
CA ILE A 8 -25.91 18.54 4.91
C ILE A 8 -25.76 17.26 5.76
N TRP A 9 -26.63 17.05 6.74
CA TRP A 9 -26.63 15.84 7.57
C TRP A 9 -27.17 14.61 6.82
N ASN A 10 -28.18 14.80 5.97
CA ASN A 10 -28.76 13.73 5.15
C ASN A 10 -27.88 13.38 3.93
N GLU A 11 -27.13 14.34 3.37
CA GLU A 11 -26.14 14.10 2.29
C GLU A 11 -24.76 13.67 2.81
N ARG A 12 -24.57 13.54 4.12
CA ARG A 12 -23.26 13.35 4.79
C ARG A 12 -22.53 12.05 4.42
N PHE A 13 -23.28 11.01 4.02
CA PHE A 13 -22.74 9.74 3.52
C PHE A 13 -22.68 9.66 1.98
N GLY A 14 -22.98 10.77 1.31
CA GLY A 14 -22.70 10.99 -0.10
C GLY A 14 -23.60 10.23 -1.09
N ARG A 15 -23.38 10.54 -2.36
CA ARG A 15 -23.94 9.84 -3.52
C ARG A 15 -23.00 8.69 -3.89
N GLU A 16 -23.55 7.65 -4.53
CA GLU A 16 -22.76 6.54 -5.02
C GLU A 16 -21.70 7.00 -6.04
N GLY A 17 -20.46 6.55 -5.87
CA GLY A 17 -19.35 6.87 -6.77
C GLY A 17 -18.91 5.64 -7.56
N LEU A 18 -18.52 5.85 -8.81
CA LEU A 18 -18.16 4.82 -9.78
C LEU A 18 -16.74 5.04 -10.29
N THR A 19 -16.06 3.94 -10.61
CA THR A 19 -14.75 3.85 -11.24
C THR A 19 -14.87 3.21 -12.63
N PHE A 20 -13.74 3.00 -13.32
CA PHE A 20 -13.75 2.40 -14.65
C PHE A 20 -14.27 0.95 -14.67
N ASP A 21 -14.03 0.18 -13.60
CA ASP A 21 -14.44 -1.23 -13.51
C ASP A 21 -15.93 -1.39 -13.21
N ASP A 22 -16.58 -0.36 -12.66
CA ASP A 22 -18.01 -0.41 -12.35
C ASP A 22 -18.90 -0.23 -13.60
N LEU A 23 -18.29 0.03 -14.78
CA LEU A 23 -18.96 0.43 -16.00
C LEU A 23 -18.44 -0.31 -17.24
N LEU A 24 -19.34 -0.70 -18.13
CA LEU A 24 -19.04 -1.05 -19.53
C LEU A 24 -19.74 -0.08 -20.48
N LEU A 25 -19.20 0.07 -21.69
CA LEU A 25 -19.87 0.79 -22.78
C LEU A 25 -20.86 -0.15 -23.47
N GLU A 26 -22.10 0.32 -23.64
CA GLU A 26 -23.12 -0.39 -24.40
C GLU A 26 -22.84 -0.24 -25.90
N PRO A 27 -22.67 -1.33 -26.67
CA PRO A 27 -22.52 -1.25 -28.11
C PRO A 27 -23.76 -0.63 -28.78
N ALA A 28 -23.56 0.12 -29.85
CA ALA A 28 -24.61 0.78 -30.61
C ALA A 28 -24.51 0.46 -32.11
N TYR A 29 -25.56 0.79 -32.88
CA TYR A 29 -25.53 0.68 -34.33
C TYR A 29 -24.37 1.50 -34.91
N SER A 30 -23.60 0.91 -35.83
CA SER A 30 -22.42 1.53 -36.42
C SER A 30 -22.34 1.27 -37.91
N GLU A 31 -22.24 2.35 -38.69
CA GLU A 31 -21.85 2.33 -40.11
C GLU A 31 -20.37 2.72 -40.29
N VAL A 32 -19.68 3.01 -39.19
CA VAL A 32 -18.33 3.58 -39.20
C VAL A 32 -17.32 2.51 -38.78
N LEU A 33 -16.30 2.30 -39.61
CA LEU A 33 -15.22 1.37 -39.28
C LEU A 33 -14.20 2.05 -38.36
N PRO A 34 -13.53 1.31 -37.46
CA PRO A 34 -12.49 1.86 -36.59
C PRO A 34 -11.36 2.61 -37.33
N THR A 35 -11.09 2.29 -38.59
CA THR A 35 -10.07 2.98 -39.40
C THR A 35 -10.49 4.39 -39.83
N ASP A 36 -11.79 4.65 -39.85
CA ASP A 36 -12.38 5.85 -40.45
C ASP A 36 -12.76 6.89 -39.38
N VAL A 37 -12.64 6.55 -38.10
CA VAL A 37 -13.00 7.46 -37.00
C VAL A 37 -11.91 8.52 -36.76
N SER A 38 -12.36 9.74 -36.48
CA SER A 38 -11.50 10.84 -36.07
C SER A 38 -11.29 10.85 -34.56
N THR A 39 -10.03 10.86 -34.15
CA THR A 39 -9.61 10.98 -32.75
C THR A 39 -9.20 12.40 -32.36
N GLU A 40 -9.47 13.39 -33.23
CA GLU A 40 -9.15 14.79 -32.94
C GLU A 40 -9.93 15.29 -31.72
N THR A 41 -9.26 16.10 -30.90
CA THR A 41 -9.83 16.61 -29.67
C THR A 41 -9.26 17.98 -29.27
N ARG A 42 -9.77 18.53 -28.18
CA ARG A 42 -9.27 19.75 -27.54
C ARG A 42 -8.49 19.40 -26.28
N PHE A 43 -7.24 19.86 -26.18
CA PHE A 43 -6.48 19.82 -24.94
C PHE A 43 -6.91 20.95 -23.99
N SER A 44 -7.10 22.13 -24.58
CA SER A 44 -7.56 23.36 -23.92
C SER A 44 -8.43 24.15 -24.88
N ARG A 45 -8.94 25.30 -24.44
CA ARG A 45 -9.81 26.17 -25.24
C ARG A 45 -9.25 26.43 -26.65
N ASN A 46 -7.95 26.71 -26.77
CA ASN A 46 -7.33 27.11 -28.03
C ASN A 46 -6.41 26.03 -28.64
N ILE A 47 -6.13 24.94 -27.93
CA ILE A 47 -5.19 23.91 -28.38
C ILE A 47 -5.94 22.63 -28.77
N ARG A 48 -5.79 22.25 -30.04
CA ARG A 48 -6.27 20.97 -30.59
C ARG A 48 -5.15 19.93 -30.63
N LEU A 49 -5.54 18.67 -30.45
CA LEU A 49 -4.69 17.49 -30.58
C LEU A 49 -5.30 16.54 -31.61
N ASN A 50 -4.46 15.72 -32.24
CA ASN A 50 -4.89 14.71 -33.21
C ASN A 50 -5.21 13.36 -32.56
N ILE A 51 -4.68 13.13 -31.35
CA ILE A 51 -5.06 12.04 -30.46
C ILE A 51 -5.27 12.55 -29.03
N PRO A 52 -6.19 11.96 -28.24
CA PRO A 52 -6.55 12.46 -26.92
C PRO A 52 -5.57 12.03 -25.80
N ILE A 53 -4.27 12.01 -26.09
CA ILE A 53 -3.23 11.52 -25.18
C ILE A 53 -2.36 12.66 -24.68
N VAL A 54 -2.24 12.76 -23.36
CA VAL A 54 -1.36 13.69 -22.65
C VAL A 54 -0.38 12.90 -21.77
N SER A 55 0.92 13.17 -21.84
CA SER A 55 1.88 12.52 -20.92
C SER A 55 1.98 13.29 -19.59
N ALA A 56 1.93 12.57 -18.47
CA ALA A 56 1.85 13.18 -17.15
C ALA A 56 3.12 13.97 -16.77
N ALA A 57 2.94 15.06 -16.01
CA ALA A 57 4.00 15.92 -15.50
C ALA A 57 4.77 15.29 -14.33
N MET A 58 5.47 14.19 -14.60
CA MET A 58 6.21 13.42 -13.60
C MET A 58 7.67 13.25 -14.03
N ASP A 59 8.58 13.28 -13.05
CA ASP A 59 10.02 13.16 -13.27
C ASP A 59 10.51 11.77 -13.71
N THR A 60 9.61 10.80 -13.75
CA THR A 60 9.81 9.47 -14.31
C THR A 60 9.02 9.23 -15.59
N VAL A 61 8.34 10.26 -16.12
CA VAL A 61 7.48 10.16 -17.31
C VAL A 61 7.88 11.14 -18.40
N THR A 62 7.91 12.45 -18.13
CA THR A 62 7.94 13.46 -19.21
C THR A 62 9.06 14.49 -19.08
N GLU A 63 10.09 14.32 -19.91
CA GLU A 63 11.06 15.35 -20.33
C GLU A 63 10.97 15.55 -21.86
N ALA A 64 11.90 16.30 -22.48
CA ALA A 64 11.85 16.58 -23.91
C ALA A 64 11.75 15.34 -24.82
N PRO A 65 12.45 14.21 -24.57
CA PRO A 65 12.33 13.03 -25.44
C PRO A 65 10.89 12.49 -25.50
N MET A 66 10.25 12.33 -24.34
CA MET A 66 8.85 11.90 -24.23
C MET A 66 7.92 12.92 -24.88
N ALA A 67 8.09 14.21 -24.57
CA ALA A 67 7.23 15.26 -25.10
C ALA A 67 7.31 15.37 -26.63
N ILE A 68 8.51 15.26 -27.22
CA ILE A 68 8.72 15.22 -28.67
C ILE A 68 8.02 14.00 -29.28
N ALA A 69 8.18 12.82 -28.69
CA ALA A 69 7.64 11.60 -29.24
C ALA A 69 6.10 11.57 -29.16
N VAL A 70 5.50 11.95 -28.04
CA VAL A 70 4.04 12.06 -27.89
C VAL A 70 3.47 13.14 -28.83
N ALA A 71 4.13 14.29 -28.97
CA ALA A 71 3.69 15.32 -29.90
C ALA A 71 3.75 14.86 -31.36
N ARG A 72 4.74 14.03 -31.75
CA ARG A 72 4.83 13.44 -33.09
C ARG A 72 3.68 12.48 -33.40
N GLU A 73 3.24 11.70 -32.40
CA GLU A 73 2.08 10.83 -32.55
C GLU A 73 0.73 11.59 -32.51
N GLY A 74 0.76 12.88 -32.14
CA GLY A 74 -0.38 13.78 -32.18
C GLY A 74 -0.99 14.15 -30.83
N GLY A 75 -0.35 13.75 -29.74
CA GLY A 75 -0.70 14.14 -28.38
C GLY A 75 0.07 15.38 -27.93
N ILE A 76 0.20 15.56 -26.62
CA ILE A 76 1.04 16.62 -26.02
C ILE A 76 1.73 16.12 -24.76
N GLY A 77 3.00 16.49 -24.58
CA GLY A 77 3.75 16.20 -23.36
C GLY A 77 3.76 17.37 -22.39
N VAL A 78 3.70 17.06 -21.08
CA VAL A 78 3.80 18.06 -20.01
C VAL A 78 5.14 17.92 -19.28
N ILE A 79 6.05 18.87 -19.48
CA ILE A 79 7.35 18.88 -18.80
C ILE A 79 7.15 19.09 -17.30
N HIS A 80 7.64 18.16 -16.48
CA HIS A 80 7.51 18.22 -15.02
C HIS A 80 8.31 19.38 -14.41
N ARG A 81 7.99 19.72 -13.15
CA ARG A 81 8.58 20.86 -12.44
C ARG A 81 9.65 20.52 -11.40
N ASN A 82 9.97 19.24 -11.20
CA ASN A 82 11.15 18.77 -10.43
C ASN A 82 12.49 19.09 -11.15
N LEU A 83 12.59 20.26 -11.76
CA LEU A 83 13.77 20.83 -12.40
C LEU A 83 13.87 22.31 -11.98
N PRO A 84 15.08 22.89 -11.93
CA PRO A 84 15.23 24.34 -11.87
C PRO A 84 14.42 25.03 -12.99
N PRO A 85 13.85 26.23 -12.76
CA PRO A 85 13.05 26.95 -13.77
C PRO A 85 13.70 27.04 -15.15
N GLU A 86 14.99 27.34 -15.21
CA GLU A 86 15.77 27.49 -16.44
C GLU A 86 15.97 26.15 -17.15
N ALA A 87 16.19 25.08 -16.38
CA ALA A 87 16.32 23.74 -16.93
C ALA A 87 15.00 23.25 -17.52
N GLN A 88 13.87 23.53 -16.86
CA GLN A 88 12.55 23.22 -17.38
C GLN A 88 12.24 24.01 -18.66
N ALA A 89 12.58 25.30 -18.70
CA ALA A 89 12.46 26.12 -19.90
C ALA A 89 13.37 25.60 -21.03
N GLY A 90 14.56 25.12 -20.70
CA GLY A 90 15.46 24.45 -21.64
C GLY A 90 14.87 23.17 -22.24
N GLU A 91 14.15 22.36 -21.45
CA GLU A 91 13.39 21.21 -21.97
C GLU A 91 12.29 21.64 -22.95
N VAL A 92 11.53 22.70 -22.64
CA VAL A 92 10.54 23.27 -23.56
C VAL A 92 11.18 23.73 -24.87
N ASP A 93 12.27 24.49 -24.79
CA ASP A 93 13.01 24.99 -25.96
C ASP A 93 13.50 23.83 -26.86
N LYS A 94 14.02 22.74 -26.27
CA LYS A 94 14.38 21.51 -27.00
C LYS A 94 13.20 20.94 -27.79
N VAL A 95 12.00 20.90 -27.20
CA VAL A 95 10.79 20.42 -27.90
C VAL A 95 10.41 21.37 -29.04
N LYS A 96 10.34 22.67 -28.78
CA LYS A 96 9.96 23.68 -29.79
C LYS A 96 10.93 23.74 -30.97
N ARG A 97 12.21 23.41 -30.77
CA ARG A 97 13.25 23.35 -31.82
C ARG A 97 13.38 22.00 -32.51
N SER A 98 12.76 20.94 -31.98
CA SER A 98 12.91 19.57 -32.52
C SER A 98 12.38 19.45 -33.95
N GLU A 99 11.29 20.18 -34.24
CA GLU A 99 10.74 20.32 -35.59
C GLU A 99 10.27 21.75 -35.80
N SER A 100 10.51 22.27 -36.99
CA SER A 100 9.94 23.53 -37.45
C SER A 100 9.71 23.35 -38.94
N GLY A 101 8.45 23.43 -39.40
CA GLY A 101 8.16 23.34 -40.85
C GLY A 101 8.93 24.41 -41.63
N ILE A 102 9.10 25.59 -41.02
CA ILE A 102 9.95 26.69 -41.48
C ILE A 102 10.71 27.17 -40.24
N ILE A 103 12.04 27.22 -40.29
CA ILE A 103 12.84 27.84 -39.23
C ILE A 103 12.72 29.35 -39.42
N VAL A 104 11.88 29.99 -38.60
CA VAL A 104 11.71 31.44 -38.55
C VAL A 104 12.83 32.00 -37.66
N ASP A 105 13.66 32.89 -38.21
CA ASP A 105 14.90 33.40 -37.58
C ASP A 105 16.01 32.35 -37.43
N PRO A 106 16.58 31.86 -38.55
CA PRO A 106 17.66 30.88 -38.52
C PRO A 106 18.93 31.49 -37.91
N ILE A 107 19.64 30.72 -37.08
CA ILE A 107 20.93 31.15 -36.54
C ILE A 107 21.93 31.28 -37.71
N PHE A 108 22.55 32.46 -37.83
CA PHE A 108 23.51 32.78 -38.88
C PHE A 108 24.85 33.25 -38.31
N LEU A 109 25.90 33.17 -39.13
CA LEU A 109 27.23 33.73 -38.85
C LEU A 109 27.63 34.71 -39.95
N SER A 110 28.68 35.49 -39.71
CA SER A 110 29.30 36.31 -40.77
C SER A 110 30.46 35.58 -41.44
N ALA A 111 30.80 36.00 -42.66
CA ALA A 111 31.91 35.42 -43.42
C ALA A 111 33.30 35.58 -42.73
N GLN A 112 33.38 36.46 -41.72
CA GLN A 112 34.61 36.74 -40.95
C GLN A 112 34.78 35.83 -39.72
N HIS A 113 33.73 35.13 -39.29
CA HIS A 113 33.85 34.16 -38.21
C HIS A 113 34.75 32.99 -38.62
N ARG A 114 35.32 32.30 -37.64
CA ARG A 114 36.18 31.13 -37.87
C ARG A 114 35.35 29.91 -38.18
N VAL A 115 35.94 28.95 -38.90
CA VAL A 115 35.32 27.63 -39.08
C VAL A 115 35.03 26.95 -37.73
N GLN A 116 35.89 27.15 -36.72
CA GLN A 116 35.66 26.66 -35.35
C GLN A 116 34.38 27.24 -34.73
N ASP A 117 34.08 28.52 -34.93
CA ASP A 117 32.85 29.15 -34.41
C ASP A 117 31.60 28.47 -35.01
N ALA A 118 31.66 28.12 -36.30
CA ALA A 118 30.60 27.38 -36.95
C ALA A 118 30.48 25.94 -36.43
N LEU A 119 31.60 25.24 -36.21
CA LEU A 119 31.60 23.89 -35.64
C LEU A 119 31.00 23.87 -34.23
N ASP A 120 31.38 24.83 -33.38
CA ASP A 120 30.84 24.97 -32.03
C ASP A 120 29.33 25.24 -32.05
N LEU A 121 28.90 26.11 -32.96
CA LEU A 121 27.48 26.43 -33.16
C LEU A 121 26.70 25.21 -33.67
N MET A 122 27.23 24.51 -34.66
CA MET A 122 26.63 23.30 -35.22
C MET A 122 26.56 22.17 -34.20
N ALA A 123 27.58 22.00 -33.35
CA ALA A 123 27.60 21.03 -32.26
C ALA A 123 26.58 21.39 -31.18
N ARG A 124 26.55 22.67 -30.77
CA ARG A 124 25.64 23.19 -29.74
C ARG A 124 24.18 23.06 -30.14
N TYR A 125 23.85 23.44 -31.38
CA TYR A 125 22.46 23.46 -31.87
C TYR A 125 22.08 22.21 -32.68
N ARG A 126 23.01 21.27 -32.89
CA ARG A 126 22.83 20.04 -33.68
C ARG A 126 22.26 20.29 -35.09
N ILE A 127 22.68 21.39 -35.71
CA ILE A 127 22.27 21.77 -37.07
C ILE A 127 23.36 21.38 -38.08
N SER A 128 22.97 20.91 -39.26
CA SER A 128 23.89 20.43 -40.30
C SER A 128 24.28 21.51 -41.32
N GLY A 129 23.92 22.76 -41.07
CA GLY A 129 24.37 23.90 -41.84
C GLY A 129 23.86 25.24 -41.30
N VAL A 130 24.65 26.27 -41.55
CA VAL A 130 24.55 27.62 -41.00
C VAL A 130 24.51 28.61 -42.16
N PRO A 131 23.43 29.38 -42.34
CA PRO A 131 23.39 30.51 -43.26
C PRO A 131 24.43 31.56 -42.88
N ILE A 132 25.06 32.18 -43.88
CA ILE A 132 26.06 33.23 -43.68
C ILE A 132 25.49 34.54 -44.20
N THR A 133 25.50 35.58 -43.36
CA THR A 133 24.99 36.92 -43.72
C THR A 133 26.05 38.02 -43.60
N ASP A 134 25.82 39.14 -44.26
CA ASP A 134 26.54 40.39 -43.99
C ASP A 134 26.00 41.11 -42.73
N GLU A 135 26.58 42.27 -42.41
CA GLU A 135 26.18 43.12 -41.28
C GLU A 135 24.75 43.67 -41.40
N GLU A 136 24.21 43.72 -42.62
CA GLU A 136 22.86 44.21 -42.93
C GLU A 136 21.83 43.07 -42.96
N GLY A 137 22.27 41.81 -42.79
CA GLY A 137 21.44 40.61 -42.76
C GLY A 137 21.13 40.02 -44.15
N HIS A 138 21.83 40.44 -45.20
CA HIS A 138 21.72 39.83 -46.53
C HIS A 138 22.40 38.46 -46.55
N LEU A 139 21.75 37.49 -47.18
CA LEU A 139 22.30 36.15 -47.32
C LEU A 139 23.46 36.15 -48.33
N VAL A 140 24.69 35.95 -47.84
CA VAL A 140 25.92 35.93 -48.66
C VAL A 140 26.49 34.52 -48.87
N GLY A 141 26.02 33.53 -48.12
CA GLY A 141 26.46 32.14 -48.27
C GLY A 141 25.72 31.15 -47.37
N ILE A 142 26.10 29.88 -47.46
CA ILE A 142 25.72 28.83 -46.50
C ILE A 142 26.91 27.92 -46.27
N LEU A 143 27.14 27.53 -45.02
CA LEU A 143 28.14 26.55 -44.64
C LEU A 143 27.42 25.27 -44.19
N THR A 144 27.83 24.11 -44.68
CA THR A 144 27.20 22.82 -44.36
C THR A 144 28.22 21.78 -43.91
N ASN A 145 27.76 20.68 -43.29
CA ASN A 145 28.66 19.58 -42.92
C ASN A 145 29.53 19.10 -44.09
N ARG A 146 29.00 19.08 -45.33
CA ARG A 146 29.74 18.62 -46.51
C ARG A 146 30.95 19.49 -46.82
N ASP A 147 30.83 20.79 -46.54
CA ASP A 147 31.91 21.77 -46.76
C ASP A 147 33.02 21.61 -45.71
N LEU A 148 32.71 21.00 -44.56
CA LEU A 148 33.61 20.85 -43.41
C LEU A 148 34.24 19.46 -43.27
N VAL A 149 33.75 18.42 -43.97
CA VAL A 149 34.21 17.02 -43.79
C VAL A 149 35.72 16.85 -44.02
N PHE A 150 36.28 17.63 -44.94
CA PHE A 150 37.69 17.53 -45.34
C PHE A 150 38.53 18.72 -44.91
N GLU A 151 37.99 19.58 -44.05
CA GLU A 151 38.69 20.79 -43.61
C GLU A 151 39.58 20.48 -42.41
N GLU A 152 40.86 20.85 -42.52
CA GLU A 152 41.87 20.61 -41.46
C GLU A 152 42.27 21.92 -40.74
N ASP A 153 42.05 23.08 -41.37
CA ASP A 153 42.31 24.40 -40.78
C ASP A 153 40.99 25.02 -40.27
N PHE A 154 40.75 24.89 -38.96
CA PHE A 154 39.56 25.42 -38.29
C PHE A 154 39.66 26.91 -37.93
N GLU A 155 40.83 27.53 -38.10
CA GLU A 155 41.06 28.93 -37.74
C GLU A 155 40.79 29.89 -38.90
N GLN A 156 40.67 29.36 -40.13
CA GLN A 156 40.38 30.19 -41.30
C GLN A 156 38.97 30.79 -41.28
N PRO A 157 38.74 31.93 -41.96
CA PRO A 157 37.42 32.53 -42.08
C PRO A 157 36.44 31.67 -42.88
N ILE A 158 35.18 31.60 -42.43
CA ILE A 158 34.08 30.86 -43.07
C ILE A 158 33.93 31.22 -44.55
N GLY A 159 34.15 32.50 -44.90
CA GLY A 159 34.00 32.99 -46.27
C GLY A 159 34.86 32.26 -47.32
N ARG A 160 35.92 31.56 -46.92
CA ARG A 160 36.78 30.78 -47.83
C ARG A 160 36.25 29.37 -48.14
N VAL A 161 35.39 28.83 -47.27
CA VAL A 161 34.94 27.44 -47.30
C VAL A 161 33.44 27.34 -47.63
N MET A 162 32.65 28.37 -47.32
CA MET A 162 31.20 28.38 -47.55
C MET A 162 30.82 28.28 -49.04
N THR A 163 29.61 27.78 -49.30
CA THR A 163 28.99 27.94 -50.62
C THR A 163 28.54 29.41 -50.79
N PRO A 164 29.03 30.13 -51.82
CA PRO A 164 28.76 31.56 -52.00
C PRO A 164 27.33 31.84 -52.51
N GLY A 165 26.83 33.03 -52.18
CA GLY A 165 25.44 33.48 -52.42
C GLY A 165 24.99 33.48 -53.88
N ASP A 166 25.92 33.60 -54.84
CA ASP A 166 25.64 33.55 -56.28
C ASP A 166 25.26 32.14 -56.77
N ARG A 167 25.66 31.10 -56.04
CA ARG A 167 25.37 29.69 -56.33
C ARG A 167 24.24 29.12 -55.48
N LEU A 168 23.67 29.93 -54.60
CA LEU A 168 22.65 29.51 -53.66
C LEU A 168 21.24 29.60 -54.26
N VAL A 169 20.54 28.46 -54.22
CA VAL A 169 19.11 28.42 -54.51
C VAL A 169 18.36 28.89 -53.27
N THR A 170 17.52 29.90 -53.44
CA THR A 170 16.71 30.50 -52.38
C THR A 170 15.24 30.52 -52.80
N ALA A 171 14.33 30.72 -51.85
CA ALA A 171 12.91 30.87 -52.13
C ALA A 171 12.32 32.09 -51.39
N PRO A 172 11.24 32.70 -51.89
CA PRO A 172 10.62 33.85 -51.24
C PRO A 172 9.94 33.47 -49.92
N VAL A 173 9.80 34.42 -49.00
CA VAL A 173 8.95 34.26 -47.81
C VAL A 173 7.51 33.93 -48.22
N GLY A 174 6.90 32.93 -47.57
CA GLY A 174 5.58 32.43 -47.91
C GLY A 174 5.57 31.18 -48.79
N THR A 175 6.74 30.68 -49.20
CA THR A 175 6.86 29.39 -49.90
C THR A 175 6.28 28.25 -49.05
N SER A 176 5.33 27.50 -49.60
CA SER A 176 4.71 26.35 -48.94
C SER A 176 5.67 25.16 -48.84
N LEU A 177 5.40 24.20 -47.94
CA LEU A 177 6.21 22.98 -47.80
C LEU A 177 6.25 22.14 -49.09
N GLU A 178 5.16 22.09 -49.87
CA GLU A 178 5.14 21.34 -51.14
C GLU A 178 5.93 22.06 -52.24
N GLU A 179 5.86 23.39 -52.32
CA GLU A 179 6.72 24.17 -53.23
C GLU A 179 8.20 24.03 -52.84
N ALA A 180 8.51 24.14 -51.55
CA ALA A 180 9.86 23.96 -51.04
C ALA A 180 10.41 22.57 -51.36
N LYS A 181 9.59 21.52 -51.21
CA LYS A 181 9.92 20.14 -51.60
C LYS A 181 10.21 20.02 -53.10
N ALA A 182 9.41 20.65 -53.96
CA ALA A 182 9.65 20.66 -55.40
C ALA A 182 10.98 21.35 -55.75
N ILE A 183 11.32 22.46 -55.07
CA ILE A 183 12.59 23.19 -55.25
C ILE A 183 13.77 22.34 -54.76
N LEU A 184 13.71 21.82 -53.53
CA LEU A 184 14.76 20.97 -52.96
C LEU A 184 15.04 19.74 -53.83
N HIS A 185 13.98 19.08 -54.34
CA HIS A 185 14.10 17.92 -55.23
C HIS A 185 14.68 18.28 -56.59
N ARG A 186 14.19 19.37 -57.22
CA ARG A 186 14.66 19.83 -58.54
C ARG A 186 16.16 20.17 -58.51
N HIS A 187 16.59 20.88 -57.47
CA HIS A 187 17.97 21.35 -57.35
C HIS A 187 18.88 20.37 -56.59
N ARG A 188 18.36 19.24 -56.08
CA ARG A 188 19.07 18.22 -55.31
C ARG A 188 19.87 18.77 -54.12
N ILE A 189 19.24 19.71 -53.40
CA ILE A 189 19.80 20.38 -52.22
C ILE A 189 19.01 19.98 -50.98
N GLU A 190 19.66 20.05 -49.81
CA GLU A 190 19.06 19.63 -48.52
C GLU A 190 18.48 20.78 -47.71
N LYS A 191 18.85 22.03 -48.05
CA LYS A 191 18.50 23.25 -47.31
C LYS A 191 18.09 24.34 -48.28
N LEU A 192 17.00 25.03 -47.96
CA LEU A 192 16.43 26.09 -48.78
C LEU A 192 16.25 27.36 -47.93
N PRO A 193 17.17 28.33 -48.02
CA PRO A 193 17.02 29.62 -47.37
C PRO A 193 15.84 30.41 -47.95
N LEU A 194 15.05 31.01 -47.06
CA LEU A 194 13.96 31.90 -47.40
C LEU A 194 14.41 33.35 -47.27
N VAL A 195 14.24 34.14 -48.33
CA VAL A 195 14.66 35.55 -48.38
C VAL A 195 13.51 36.48 -48.74
N ASP A 196 13.58 37.73 -48.29
CA ASP A 196 12.67 38.78 -48.72
C ASP A 196 13.10 39.41 -50.06
N GLY A 197 12.35 40.42 -50.53
CA GLY A 197 12.64 41.14 -51.78
C GLY A 197 13.98 41.89 -51.79
N GLN A 198 14.63 42.07 -50.63
CA GLN A 198 15.95 42.69 -50.49
C GLN A 198 17.06 41.66 -50.31
N LYS A 199 16.78 40.35 -50.48
CA LYS A 199 17.70 39.23 -50.19
C LYS A 199 18.11 39.09 -48.72
N ARG A 200 17.36 39.64 -47.78
CA ARG A 200 17.61 39.44 -46.35
C ARG A 200 17.10 38.07 -45.93
N LEU A 201 17.86 37.36 -45.11
CA LEU A 201 17.48 36.04 -44.61
C LEU A 201 16.29 36.16 -43.66
N LYS A 202 15.20 35.44 -43.96
CA LYS A 202 13.98 35.43 -43.14
C LYS A 202 13.60 34.05 -42.63
N GLY A 203 14.11 32.99 -43.26
CA GLY A 203 13.84 31.63 -42.81
C GLY A 203 14.73 30.57 -43.46
N LEU A 204 14.57 29.33 -43.03
CA LEU A 204 15.26 28.17 -43.60
C LEU A 204 14.33 26.94 -43.58
N ILE A 205 14.22 26.22 -44.70
CA ILE A 205 13.53 24.94 -44.80
C ILE A 205 14.55 23.83 -45.05
N THR A 206 14.42 22.68 -44.37
CA THR A 206 15.31 21.53 -44.58
C THR A 206 14.55 20.31 -45.08
N ILE A 207 15.24 19.44 -45.83
CA ILE A 207 14.66 18.16 -46.29
C ILE A 207 14.23 17.27 -45.12
N LYS A 208 14.95 17.34 -43.98
CA LYS A 208 14.61 16.61 -42.76
C LYS A 208 13.23 17.00 -42.22
N ASP A 209 12.84 18.27 -42.32
CA ASP A 209 11.54 18.73 -41.83
C ASP A 209 10.38 18.21 -42.70
N ILE A 210 10.59 18.10 -44.01
CA ILE A 210 9.65 17.48 -44.95
C ILE A 210 9.53 15.96 -44.71
N GLU A 211 10.66 15.26 -44.53
CA GLU A 211 10.66 13.83 -44.22
C GLU A 211 9.95 13.53 -42.90
N LYS A 212 10.17 14.36 -41.87
CA LYS A 212 9.46 14.25 -40.58
C LYS A 212 7.98 14.50 -40.72
N ALA A 213 7.56 15.53 -41.48
CA ALA A 213 6.14 15.80 -41.72
C ALA A 213 5.42 14.62 -42.40
N ARG A 214 6.11 13.91 -43.31
CA ARG A 214 5.60 12.67 -43.92
C ARG A 214 5.61 11.49 -42.95
N LYS A 215 6.64 11.36 -42.11
CA LYS A 215 6.75 10.26 -41.14
C LYS A 215 5.72 10.37 -40.01
N TYR A 216 5.43 11.59 -39.58
CA TYR A 216 4.53 11.89 -38.46
C TYR A 216 3.37 12.79 -38.94
N PRO A 217 2.43 12.25 -39.75
CA PRO A 217 1.35 13.04 -40.34
C PRO A 217 0.35 13.56 -39.30
N LEU A 218 0.25 12.88 -38.14
CA LEU A 218 -0.61 13.27 -37.03
C LEU A 218 0.11 14.19 -36.02
N ALA A 219 1.32 14.69 -36.30
CA ALA A 219 2.05 15.48 -35.32
C ALA A 219 1.28 16.73 -34.86
N ALA A 220 1.17 16.91 -33.54
CA ALA A 220 0.55 18.08 -32.93
C ALA A 220 1.51 19.27 -33.02
N LYS A 221 1.18 20.22 -33.89
CA LYS A 221 2.01 21.39 -34.20
C LYS A 221 1.30 22.70 -33.89
N ASP A 222 2.08 23.75 -33.64
CA ASP A 222 1.60 25.12 -33.55
C ASP A 222 1.48 25.78 -34.93
N GLU A 223 0.95 27.00 -34.95
CA GLU A 223 0.76 27.78 -36.18
C GLU A 223 2.08 28.06 -36.92
N LYS A 224 3.22 27.95 -36.23
CA LYS A 224 4.57 28.08 -36.80
C LYS A 224 5.15 26.72 -37.24
N GLY A 225 4.37 25.64 -37.16
CA GLY A 225 4.78 24.28 -37.51
C GLY A 225 5.74 23.64 -36.51
N ARG A 226 5.83 24.14 -35.27
CA ARG A 226 6.65 23.58 -34.19
C ARG A 226 5.84 22.62 -33.35
N LEU A 227 6.46 21.59 -32.78
CA LEU A 227 5.75 20.64 -31.91
C LEU A 227 5.12 21.35 -30.70
N ARG A 228 3.92 20.91 -30.30
CA ARG A 228 3.22 21.40 -29.12
C ARG A 228 3.82 20.83 -27.84
N VAL A 229 3.93 21.64 -26.79
CA VAL A 229 4.41 21.22 -25.47
C VAL A 229 3.78 22.06 -24.36
N ALA A 230 3.51 21.42 -23.22
CA ALA A 230 3.06 22.08 -22.00
C ALA A 230 4.13 21.99 -20.89
N GLY A 231 4.06 22.91 -19.93
CA GLY A 231 4.96 22.94 -18.77
C GLY A 231 4.17 22.99 -17.46
N ALA A 232 4.55 22.18 -16.47
CA ALA A 232 3.90 22.20 -15.16
C ALA A 232 4.50 23.28 -14.24
N ILE A 233 3.67 23.90 -13.41
CA ILE A 233 4.08 24.82 -12.34
C ILE A 233 3.34 24.50 -11.03
N GLY A 234 3.94 24.91 -9.91
CA GLY A 234 3.33 24.85 -8.59
C GLY A 234 2.57 26.12 -8.23
N THR A 235 2.38 26.37 -6.93
CA THR A 235 1.84 27.64 -6.40
C THR A 235 2.79 28.30 -5.39
N ASP A 236 4.04 27.86 -5.38
CA ASP A 236 5.10 28.32 -4.50
C ASP A 236 5.65 29.69 -4.93
N ALA A 237 6.54 30.26 -4.13
CA ALA A 237 7.10 31.59 -4.38
C ALA A 237 7.84 31.70 -5.74
N GLY A 238 8.41 30.59 -6.25
CA GLY A 238 9.10 30.54 -7.54
C GLY A 238 8.19 30.29 -8.75
N ALA A 239 6.88 30.09 -8.56
CA ALA A 239 5.96 29.75 -9.65
C ALA A 239 5.85 30.86 -10.71
N ARG A 240 5.97 32.13 -10.33
CA ARG A 240 5.85 33.28 -11.25
C ARG A 240 7.04 33.41 -12.19
N GLU A 241 8.25 33.36 -11.65
CA GLU A 241 9.50 33.37 -12.41
C GLU A 241 9.55 32.19 -13.39
N ARG A 242 9.21 31.00 -12.90
CA ARG A 242 9.11 29.79 -13.73
C ARG A 242 8.10 29.97 -14.88
N ALA A 243 6.93 30.54 -14.62
CA ALA A 243 5.95 30.80 -15.66
C ALA A 243 6.48 31.77 -16.72
N GLU A 244 7.16 32.86 -16.32
CA GLU A 244 7.78 33.81 -17.24
C GLU A 244 8.80 33.12 -18.16
N LEU A 245 9.72 32.34 -17.60
CA LEU A 245 10.73 31.60 -18.37
C LEU A 245 10.12 30.57 -19.33
N LEU A 246 9.05 29.86 -18.91
CA LEU A 246 8.36 28.91 -19.79
C LEU A 246 7.66 29.60 -20.96
N VAL A 247 7.02 30.75 -20.73
CA VAL A 247 6.38 31.54 -21.79
C VAL A 247 7.43 32.12 -22.74
N GLU A 248 8.59 32.57 -22.23
CA GLU A 248 9.72 33.03 -23.04
C GLU A 248 10.30 31.91 -23.91
N ALA A 249 10.41 30.69 -23.38
CA ALA A 249 10.80 29.49 -24.14
C ALA A 249 9.74 29.05 -25.18
N GLY A 250 8.54 29.66 -25.16
CA GLY A 250 7.48 29.40 -26.13
C GLY A 250 6.63 28.17 -25.81
N VAL A 251 6.41 27.88 -24.53
CA VAL A 251 5.44 26.86 -24.08
C VAL A 251 4.04 27.16 -24.61
N ASP A 252 3.30 26.14 -25.03
CA ASP A 252 1.94 26.31 -25.57
C ASP A 252 0.88 26.39 -24.46
N ALA A 253 1.10 25.65 -23.36
CA ALA A 253 0.21 25.68 -22.20
C ALA A 253 0.96 25.51 -20.87
N ILE A 254 0.42 26.13 -19.82
CA ILE A 254 0.89 25.98 -18.44
C ILE A 254 -0.11 25.15 -17.66
N ILE A 255 0.37 24.12 -16.97
CA ILE A 255 -0.45 23.28 -16.09
C ILE A 255 -0.13 23.62 -14.63
N LEU A 256 -1.11 24.18 -13.92
CA LEU A 256 -1.06 24.28 -12.47
C LEU A 256 -1.29 22.89 -11.87
N ASP A 257 -0.22 22.28 -11.36
CA ASP A 257 -0.20 20.90 -10.91
C ASP A 257 -0.11 20.82 -9.38
N THR A 258 -1.29 20.78 -8.75
CA THR A 258 -1.47 20.61 -7.30
C THR A 258 -2.30 19.36 -6.98
N ALA A 259 -2.13 18.79 -5.78
CA ALA A 259 -3.00 17.73 -5.28
C ALA A 259 -4.45 18.22 -5.06
N HIS A 260 -4.63 19.50 -4.73
CA HIS A 260 -5.96 20.10 -4.51
C HIS A 260 -6.08 21.46 -5.23
N GLY A 261 -6.65 21.41 -6.44
CA GLY A 261 -6.86 22.54 -7.33
C GLY A 261 -7.88 23.56 -6.82
N HIS A 262 -8.80 23.16 -5.94
CA HIS A 262 -9.85 24.04 -5.41
C HIS A 262 -9.39 24.83 -4.17
N SER A 263 -8.16 25.35 -4.22
CA SER A 263 -7.60 26.20 -3.17
C SER A 263 -7.51 27.65 -3.62
N ARG A 264 -7.58 28.58 -2.65
CA ARG A 264 -7.47 30.02 -2.90
C ARG A 264 -6.18 30.38 -3.67
N ARG A 265 -5.05 29.79 -3.28
CA ARG A 265 -3.75 30.02 -3.94
C ARG A 265 -3.80 29.68 -5.43
N VAL A 266 -4.38 28.54 -5.79
CA VAL A 266 -4.50 28.12 -7.20
C VAL A 266 -5.37 29.09 -7.99
N ILE A 267 -6.53 29.47 -7.45
CA ILE A 267 -7.45 30.44 -8.08
C ILE A 267 -6.75 31.79 -8.31
N GLU A 268 -6.02 32.29 -7.32
CA GLU A 268 -5.24 33.53 -7.44
C GLU A 268 -4.12 33.41 -8.49
N THR A 269 -3.43 32.26 -8.56
CA THR A 269 -2.40 32.02 -9.57
C THR A 269 -2.99 31.92 -10.98
N VAL A 270 -4.15 31.28 -11.18
CA VAL A 270 -4.85 31.26 -12.47
C VAL A 270 -5.15 32.68 -12.94
N ARG A 271 -5.74 33.52 -12.08
CA ARG A 271 -6.04 34.92 -12.40
C ARG A 271 -4.78 35.68 -12.78
N TRP A 272 -3.72 35.55 -11.99
CA TRP A 272 -2.45 36.21 -12.27
C TRP A 272 -1.85 35.79 -13.63
N LEU A 273 -1.87 34.50 -13.97
CA LEU A 273 -1.38 34.02 -15.26
C LEU A 273 -2.18 34.64 -16.42
N LYS A 274 -3.50 34.67 -16.30
CA LYS A 274 -4.37 35.27 -17.33
C LYS A 274 -4.22 36.78 -17.41
N GLU A 275 -4.06 37.48 -16.30
CA GLU A 275 -3.78 38.93 -16.29
C GLU A 275 -2.41 39.26 -16.92
N ARG A 276 -1.39 38.44 -16.64
CA ARG A 276 0.00 38.69 -17.07
C ARG A 276 0.24 38.31 -18.53
N PHE A 277 -0.29 37.17 -18.97
CA PHE A 277 0.02 36.59 -20.28
C PHE A 277 -1.18 36.56 -21.24
N GLY A 278 -2.40 36.75 -20.76
CA GLY A 278 -3.61 36.76 -21.59
C GLY A 278 -3.77 35.47 -22.40
N ASP A 279 -3.90 35.64 -23.72
CA ASP A 279 -4.06 34.54 -24.68
C ASP A 279 -2.72 34.06 -25.28
N ARG A 280 -1.58 34.54 -24.77
CA ARG A 280 -0.26 34.07 -25.22
C ARG A 280 0.01 32.61 -24.83
N VAL A 281 -0.66 32.12 -23.79
CA VAL A 281 -0.50 30.77 -23.25
C VAL A 281 -1.82 30.30 -22.65
N ASP A 282 -2.21 29.05 -22.93
CA ASP A 282 -3.39 28.45 -22.32
C ASP A 282 -3.08 27.96 -20.90
N VAL A 283 -4.01 28.13 -19.97
CA VAL A 283 -3.83 27.72 -18.56
C VAL A 283 -4.73 26.52 -18.24
N VAL A 284 -4.13 25.39 -17.89
CA VAL A 284 -4.84 24.21 -17.39
C VAL A 284 -4.73 24.17 -15.87
N ALA A 285 -5.86 24.04 -15.17
CA ALA A 285 -5.88 24.06 -13.72
C ALA A 285 -6.47 22.76 -13.11
N GLY A 286 -5.78 22.22 -12.10
CA GLY A 286 -6.27 21.08 -11.32
C GLY A 286 -5.28 20.64 -10.24
N ASN A 287 -5.51 19.54 -9.54
CA ASN A 287 -6.59 18.59 -9.79
C ASN A 287 -7.87 18.95 -9.01
N VAL A 288 -9.02 18.79 -9.66
CA VAL A 288 -10.33 18.84 -9.01
C VAL A 288 -11.05 17.51 -9.19
N ALA A 289 -12.02 17.25 -8.33
CA ALA A 289 -12.88 16.08 -8.44
C ALA A 289 -14.37 16.41 -8.26
N THR A 290 -14.72 17.69 -8.12
CA THR A 290 -16.08 18.12 -7.82
C THR A 290 -16.52 19.19 -8.81
N ALA A 291 -17.82 19.26 -9.08
CA ALA A 291 -18.42 20.29 -9.93
C ALA A 291 -18.03 21.70 -9.47
N GLN A 292 -18.15 22.01 -8.17
CA GLN A 292 -17.83 23.33 -7.63
C GLN A 292 -16.37 23.73 -7.87
N GLY A 293 -15.42 22.81 -7.65
CA GLY A 293 -14.00 23.09 -7.90
C GLY A 293 -13.72 23.38 -9.36
N ALA A 294 -14.41 22.68 -10.27
CA ALA A 294 -14.33 22.94 -11.70
C ALA A 294 -14.92 24.31 -12.08
N GLU A 295 -16.09 24.67 -11.56
CA GLU A 295 -16.72 25.97 -11.84
C GLU A 295 -15.88 27.15 -11.33
N ASP A 296 -15.28 27.03 -10.15
CA ASP A 296 -14.48 28.11 -9.56
C ASP A 296 -13.18 28.34 -10.33
N LEU A 297 -12.53 27.27 -10.82
CA LEU A 297 -11.37 27.40 -11.69
C LEU A 297 -11.74 27.93 -13.08
N ALA A 298 -12.89 27.53 -13.63
CA ALA A 298 -13.41 28.09 -14.88
C ALA A 298 -13.65 29.60 -14.75
N ARG A 299 -14.30 30.05 -13.67
CA ARG A 299 -14.53 31.47 -13.36
C ARG A 299 -13.22 32.23 -13.08
N ALA A 300 -12.19 31.56 -12.60
CA ALA A 300 -10.88 32.16 -12.40
C ALA A 300 -10.15 32.47 -13.73
N GLY A 301 -10.59 31.86 -14.84
CA GLY A 301 -10.05 32.06 -16.18
C GLY A 301 -9.26 30.88 -16.73
N ALA A 302 -9.38 29.68 -16.15
CA ALA A 302 -8.74 28.49 -16.71
C ALA A 302 -9.27 28.18 -18.13
N ASP A 303 -8.38 27.75 -19.01
CA ASP A 303 -8.67 27.36 -20.40
C ASP A 303 -8.94 25.85 -20.54
N ALA A 304 -8.62 25.05 -19.50
CA ALA A 304 -9.02 23.66 -19.33
C ALA A 304 -8.98 23.25 -17.86
N ILE A 305 -9.69 22.18 -17.51
CA ILE A 305 -9.72 21.65 -16.13
C ILE A 305 -9.12 20.24 -16.08
N LYS A 306 -8.26 19.97 -15.09
CA LYS A 306 -7.68 18.64 -14.85
C LYS A 306 -8.42 17.92 -13.72
N ALA A 307 -8.99 16.76 -14.02
CA ALA A 307 -9.89 15.99 -13.13
C ALA A 307 -9.19 14.74 -12.56
N GLY A 308 -9.23 14.58 -11.22
CA GLY A 308 -8.83 13.32 -10.54
C GLY A 308 -8.11 13.53 -9.20
N VAL A 309 -8.56 12.86 -8.12
CA VAL A 309 -7.91 12.91 -6.80
C VAL A 309 -7.76 11.50 -6.19
N GLY A 310 -6.51 11.04 -6.07
CA GLY A 310 -6.06 9.89 -5.27
C GLY A 310 -6.51 8.45 -5.63
N PRO A 311 -6.58 7.97 -6.88
CA PRO A 311 -6.99 6.59 -7.20
C PRO A 311 -5.88 5.52 -7.08
N GLY A 312 -5.02 5.55 -6.06
CA GLY A 312 -3.95 4.54 -5.89
C GLY A 312 -4.41 3.24 -5.20
N SER A 313 -3.81 2.10 -5.56
CA SER A 313 -4.31 0.74 -5.28
C SER A 313 -3.41 -0.08 -4.34
N ILE A 314 -3.58 0.01 -3.02
CA ILE A 314 -2.86 -0.88 -2.07
C ILE A 314 -3.77 -1.47 -0.98
N CYS A 315 -3.76 -2.80 -0.81
CA CYS A 315 -4.66 -3.53 0.10
C CYS A 315 -4.10 -4.91 0.54
N LEU A 316 -4.73 -5.56 1.54
CA LEU A 316 -4.42 -6.89 2.12
C LEU A 316 -5.52 -7.92 1.87
N GLY A 317 -5.22 -9.23 1.90
CA GLY A 317 -6.23 -10.29 1.80
C GLY A 317 -7.10 -10.44 3.09
N PRO A 318 -8.31 -11.03 3.00
CA PRO A 318 -9.32 -11.07 4.07
C PRO A 318 -8.85 -11.79 5.33
N GLU A 319 -8.13 -12.90 5.14
CA GLU A 319 -7.63 -13.76 6.22
C GLU A 319 -6.39 -13.19 6.91
N THR A 320 -5.93 -12.01 6.51
CA THR A 320 -4.73 -11.39 7.07
C THR A 320 -5.00 -11.00 8.51
N GLU A 321 -4.25 -11.59 9.44
CA GLU A 321 -4.41 -11.31 10.87
C GLU A 321 -3.73 -10.00 11.26
N ILE A 322 -4.48 -9.13 11.91
CA ILE A 322 -4.04 -7.86 12.45
C ILE A 322 -3.72 -8.04 13.93
N LEU A 323 -2.54 -7.58 14.34
CA LEU A 323 -2.14 -7.59 15.75
C LEU A 323 -2.87 -6.47 16.49
N MET A 324 -3.75 -6.89 17.39
CA MET A 324 -4.54 -6.00 18.23
C MET A 324 -3.69 -5.48 19.39
N ALA A 325 -4.05 -4.31 19.91
CA ALA A 325 -3.37 -3.68 21.03
C ALA A 325 -3.42 -4.51 22.31
N ASP A 326 -4.40 -5.39 22.42
CA ASP A 326 -4.63 -6.28 23.55
C ASP A 326 -3.76 -7.55 23.46
N GLY A 327 -3.04 -7.74 22.34
CA GLY A 327 -2.20 -8.90 22.06
C GLY A 327 -2.93 -10.08 21.43
N ALA A 328 -4.23 -9.93 21.13
CA ALA A 328 -4.94 -10.85 20.26
C ALA A 328 -4.58 -10.58 18.79
N VAL A 329 -4.94 -11.54 17.94
CA VAL A 329 -4.94 -11.37 16.49
C VAL A 329 -6.38 -11.43 16.00
N LYS A 330 -6.73 -10.57 15.04
CA LYS A 330 -8.06 -10.51 14.45
C LYS A 330 -7.93 -10.50 12.93
N PRO A 331 -8.64 -11.34 12.17
CA PRO A 331 -8.67 -11.23 10.71
C PRO A 331 -9.08 -9.82 10.29
N ILE A 332 -8.43 -9.24 9.27
CA ILE A 332 -8.68 -7.86 8.85
C ILE A 332 -10.13 -7.65 8.41
N CYS A 333 -10.78 -8.69 7.86
CA CYS A 333 -12.19 -8.65 7.50
C CYS A 333 -13.13 -8.48 8.71
N ASP A 334 -12.68 -8.85 9.90
CA ASP A 334 -13.45 -8.74 11.15
C ASP A 334 -13.10 -7.48 11.95
N VAL A 335 -12.03 -6.75 11.59
CA VAL A 335 -11.65 -5.49 12.25
C VAL A 335 -12.73 -4.45 12.01
N VAL A 336 -13.09 -3.70 13.04
CA VAL A 336 -14.10 -2.64 12.98
C VAL A 336 -13.55 -1.31 13.51
N PRO A 337 -14.07 -0.16 13.05
CA PRO A 337 -13.73 1.13 13.64
C PRO A 337 -13.92 1.14 15.15
N GLY A 338 -12.95 1.68 15.88
CA GLY A 338 -12.89 1.65 17.34
C GLY A 338 -11.97 0.57 17.92
N ASP A 339 -11.70 -0.49 17.17
CA ASP A 339 -10.70 -1.50 17.55
C ASP A 339 -9.32 -0.85 17.76
N GLN A 340 -8.52 -1.41 18.67
CA GLN A 340 -7.17 -0.93 18.94
C GLN A 340 -6.15 -1.88 18.30
N VAL A 341 -5.24 -1.35 17.47
CA VAL A 341 -4.20 -2.12 16.76
C VAL A 341 -2.80 -1.61 17.13
N ILE A 342 -1.77 -2.43 16.85
CA ILE A 342 -0.37 -2.04 17.07
C ILE A 342 0.23 -1.46 15.79
N THR A 343 0.86 -0.29 15.88
CA THR A 343 1.51 0.39 14.76
C THR A 343 2.94 -0.08 14.54
N HIS A 344 3.59 0.36 13.46
CA HIS A 344 5.02 0.10 13.20
C HIS A 344 5.95 0.60 14.32
N ARG A 345 5.48 1.44 15.25
CA ARG A 345 6.27 1.91 16.40
C ARG A 345 5.99 1.13 17.68
N GLY A 346 5.18 0.07 17.62
CA GLY A 346 4.80 -0.72 18.78
C GLY A 346 3.80 -0.01 19.70
N ARG A 347 3.08 1.00 19.20
CA ARG A 347 2.07 1.78 19.94
C ARG A 347 0.67 1.26 19.67
N ALA A 348 -0.19 1.30 20.67
CA ALA A 348 -1.63 1.04 20.51
C ALA A 348 -2.32 2.27 19.92
N ARG A 349 -3.06 2.10 18.82
CA ARG A 349 -3.84 3.15 18.17
C ARG A 349 -5.21 2.64 17.74
N ARG A 350 -6.16 3.55 17.64
CA ARG A 350 -7.54 3.24 17.26
C ARG A 350 -7.65 3.12 15.73
N VAL A 351 -8.35 2.11 15.26
CA VAL A 351 -8.81 2.04 13.86
C VAL A 351 -9.91 3.07 13.69
N THR A 352 -9.71 4.08 12.85
CA THR A 352 -10.72 5.10 12.54
C THR A 352 -11.65 4.61 11.43
N LYS A 353 -11.13 3.80 10.50
CA LYS A 353 -11.88 3.31 9.34
C LYS A 353 -11.35 1.98 8.80
N VAL A 354 -12.26 1.21 8.20
CA VAL A 354 -11.96 -0.07 7.54
C VAL A 354 -12.40 0.04 6.09
N TYR A 355 -11.47 -0.23 5.19
CA TYR A 355 -11.68 -0.22 3.75
C TYR A 355 -11.85 -1.65 3.25
N ARG A 356 -12.79 -1.86 2.32
CA ARG A 356 -13.05 -3.14 1.67
C ARG A 356 -13.37 -2.88 0.20
N ARG A 357 -12.76 -3.62 -0.72
CA ARG A 357 -13.11 -3.59 -2.15
C ARG A 357 -12.90 -4.97 -2.79
N PRO A 358 -13.66 -5.34 -3.83
CA PRO A 358 -13.31 -6.48 -4.66
C PRO A 358 -11.96 -6.24 -5.36
N TYR A 359 -11.16 -7.29 -5.52
CA TYR A 359 -9.88 -7.26 -6.19
C TYR A 359 -9.57 -8.59 -6.87
N THR A 360 -9.30 -8.50 -8.16
CA THR A 360 -8.87 -9.62 -8.99
C THR A 360 -7.51 -9.24 -9.56
N GLY A 361 -6.48 -10.02 -9.27
CA GLY A 361 -5.13 -9.67 -9.68
C GLY A 361 -4.06 -10.37 -8.85
N PRO A 362 -2.80 -9.92 -8.97
CA PRO A 362 -1.70 -10.54 -8.25
C PRO A 362 -1.80 -10.25 -6.77
N LEU A 363 -1.59 -11.29 -5.96
CA LEU A 363 -1.30 -11.18 -4.54
C LEU A 363 0.08 -11.76 -4.27
N VAL A 364 0.88 -10.98 -3.57
CA VAL A 364 2.12 -11.43 -2.98
C VAL A 364 1.79 -12.27 -1.75
N HIS A 365 2.15 -13.54 -1.83
CA HIS A 365 2.14 -14.54 -0.77
C HIS A 365 3.52 -14.59 -0.13
N LEU A 366 3.63 -13.92 1.02
CA LEU A 366 4.86 -13.74 1.75
C LEU A 366 4.95 -14.70 2.93
N THR A 367 5.97 -15.55 2.95
CA THR A 367 6.24 -16.47 4.06
C THR A 367 7.51 -16.05 4.80
N ILE A 368 7.41 -15.81 6.10
CA ILE A 368 8.51 -15.31 6.93
C ILE A 368 9.05 -16.38 7.88
N ASN A 369 10.30 -16.25 8.31
CA ASN A 369 10.85 -17.12 9.34
C ASN A 369 10.13 -16.89 10.69
N GLY A 370 9.58 -17.96 11.28
CA GLY A 370 8.90 -17.93 12.57
C GLY A 370 7.36 -17.84 12.53
N SER A 371 6.77 -17.47 11.39
CA SER A 371 5.30 -17.52 11.18
C SER A 371 4.88 -18.86 10.56
N PRO A 372 3.77 -19.48 11.00
CA PRO A 372 3.13 -20.60 10.31
C PRO A 372 2.25 -20.15 9.14
N ARG A 373 2.04 -18.84 8.96
CA ARG A 373 1.07 -18.29 8.01
C ARG A 373 1.74 -17.60 6.82
N VAL A 374 0.93 -17.43 5.78
CA VAL A 374 1.29 -16.74 4.55
C VAL A 374 0.56 -15.42 4.55
N LEU A 375 1.31 -14.32 4.55
CA LEU A 375 0.77 -12.98 4.47
C LEU A 375 0.43 -12.68 3.01
N ARG A 376 -0.82 -12.28 2.73
CA ARG A 376 -1.33 -12.06 1.37
C ARG A 376 -1.64 -10.59 1.16
N MET A 377 -1.02 -9.96 0.16
CA MET A 377 -1.22 -8.54 -0.11
C MET A 377 -1.02 -8.16 -1.57
N THR A 378 -1.58 -7.04 -1.99
CA THR A 378 -1.33 -6.52 -3.34
C THR A 378 0.16 -6.17 -3.50
N PRO A 379 0.79 -6.32 -4.70
CA PRO A 379 2.22 -6.07 -4.90
C PRO A 379 2.71 -4.70 -4.44
N ASN A 380 1.85 -3.69 -4.56
CA ASN A 380 2.19 -2.32 -4.17
C ASN A 380 2.03 -2.05 -2.66
N HIS A 381 1.65 -3.05 -1.85
CA HIS A 381 1.44 -2.88 -0.42
C HIS A 381 2.79 -2.79 0.31
N PRO A 382 3.11 -1.67 0.98
CA PRO A 382 4.41 -1.44 1.58
C PRO A 382 4.58 -2.24 2.88
N CYS A 383 5.72 -2.90 3.01
CA CYS A 383 6.18 -3.60 4.19
C CYS A 383 7.43 -2.91 4.75
N LEU A 384 7.54 -2.79 6.06
CA LEU A 384 8.73 -2.22 6.69
C LEU A 384 9.88 -3.25 6.62
N ALA A 385 10.86 -3.00 5.75
CA ALA A 385 11.88 -3.96 5.40
C ALA A 385 13.26 -3.34 5.18
N ILE A 386 14.30 -4.18 5.25
CA ILE A 386 15.64 -3.91 4.72
C ILE A 386 15.76 -4.76 3.46
N HIS A 387 15.75 -4.09 2.32
CA HIS A 387 15.90 -4.69 0.99
C HIS A 387 17.35 -4.60 0.52
N PHE A 388 17.91 -5.72 0.04
CA PHE A 388 19.31 -5.78 -0.39
C PHE A 388 19.42 -5.72 -1.92
N ASN A 389 19.68 -4.53 -2.48
CA ASN A 389 19.87 -4.22 -3.91
C ASN A 389 21.05 -4.93 -4.63
N ALA A 390 21.55 -6.06 -4.15
CA ALA A 390 22.68 -6.78 -4.75
C ALA A 390 22.27 -8.17 -5.28
N PRO A 391 22.71 -8.60 -6.48
CA PRO A 391 22.45 -9.94 -7.00
C PRO A 391 22.94 -11.03 -6.04
N VAL A 392 22.20 -12.15 -5.93
CA VAL A 392 22.49 -13.28 -5.02
C VAL A 392 23.95 -13.78 -5.13
N GLY A 393 24.59 -13.66 -6.31
CA GLY A 393 25.97 -14.06 -6.57
C GLY A 393 27.07 -13.03 -6.25
N ALA A 394 26.74 -11.74 -6.08
CA ALA A 394 27.70 -10.66 -5.78
C ALA A 394 27.88 -10.42 -4.27
N ARG A 395 27.13 -11.14 -3.43
CA ARG A 395 27.11 -10.95 -1.97
C ARG A 395 28.31 -11.67 -1.35
N HIS A 396 29.29 -10.92 -0.84
CA HIS A 396 30.48 -11.50 -0.19
C HIS A 396 30.14 -12.33 1.05
N LYS A 397 30.64 -13.56 1.08
CA LYS A 397 30.45 -14.53 2.15
C LYS A 397 31.67 -14.51 3.08
N TYR A 398 31.66 -13.68 4.13
CA TYR A 398 32.70 -13.75 5.15
C TYR A 398 32.37 -14.83 6.20
N GLY A 399 33.19 -15.87 6.28
CA GLY A 399 33.16 -16.84 7.39
C GLY A 399 31.89 -17.71 7.49
N GLY A 400 31.21 -18.00 6.39
CA GLY A 400 30.06 -18.93 6.37
C GLY A 400 28.78 -18.40 7.01
N LYS A 401 28.72 -17.11 7.34
CA LYS A 401 27.56 -16.44 7.94
C LYS A 401 27.31 -15.10 7.21
N TYR A 402 26.06 -14.80 6.86
CA TYR A 402 25.68 -13.48 6.38
C TYR A 402 25.67 -12.53 7.59
N PHE A 403 26.71 -11.71 7.80
CA PHE A 403 26.74 -10.70 8.86
C PHE A 403 26.93 -9.31 8.25
N PHE A 404 26.04 -8.39 8.66
CA PHE A 404 26.23 -6.95 8.59
C PHE A 404 26.58 -6.41 10.00
N ASP A 405 27.43 -5.39 10.07
CA ASP A 405 28.05 -4.84 11.28
C ASP A 405 27.06 -4.14 12.25
N LYS A 406 26.96 -4.63 13.50
CA LYS A 406 25.91 -4.33 14.54
C LYS A 406 25.53 -2.86 14.78
N PRO A 407 26.41 -1.86 14.57
CA PRO A 407 26.06 -0.45 14.79
C PRO A 407 25.39 0.27 13.59
N LYS A 408 25.30 -0.33 12.39
CA LYS A 408 24.84 0.35 11.15
C LYS A 408 23.36 0.10 10.76
N TYR A 409 22.56 -0.55 11.61
CA TYR A 409 21.28 -1.18 11.27
C TYR A 409 20.11 -0.22 10.94
N HIS A 410 20.21 1.07 11.25
CA HIS A 410 19.14 2.05 10.95
C HIS A 410 19.23 2.68 9.55
N ARG A 411 20.33 2.44 8.80
CA ARG A 411 20.58 3.13 7.52
C ARG A 411 19.91 2.49 6.29
N GLY A 412 19.02 1.51 6.46
CA GLY A 412 18.37 0.84 5.32
C GLY A 412 16.98 0.26 5.60
N LEU A 413 16.34 0.63 6.73
CA LEU A 413 14.95 0.26 6.98
C LEU A 413 14.05 1.23 6.22
N ASP A 414 13.24 0.71 5.30
CA ASP A 414 12.36 1.50 4.44
C ASP A 414 11.02 0.78 4.23
N TRP A 415 10.06 1.50 3.65
CA TRP A 415 8.80 0.94 3.19
C TRP A 415 8.97 0.37 1.79
N VAL A 416 9.10 -0.95 1.71
CA VAL A 416 9.36 -1.67 0.46
C VAL A 416 8.05 -2.29 -0.03
N PRO A 417 7.64 -2.05 -1.29
CA PRO A 417 6.48 -2.72 -1.87
C PRO A 417 6.61 -4.25 -1.78
N ALA A 418 5.53 -4.93 -1.45
CA ALA A 418 5.52 -6.38 -1.30
C ALA A 418 6.04 -7.12 -2.54
N GLY A 419 5.76 -6.61 -3.73
CA GLY A 419 6.20 -7.18 -5.01
C GLY A 419 7.70 -7.06 -5.26
N ASP A 420 8.39 -6.23 -4.48
CA ASP A 420 9.83 -6.01 -4.59
C ASP A 420 10.62 -6.79 -3.53
N LEU A 421 9.94 -7.41 -2.56
CA LEU A 421 10.57 -8.25 -1.56
C LEU A 421 11.09 -9.56 -2.16
N GLU A 422 12.31 -9.93 -1.81
CA GLU A 422 12.94 -11.19 -2.21
C GLU A 422 13.18 -12.13 -1.01
N PRO A 423 13.27 -13.46 -1.23
CA PRO A 423 13.79 -14.37 -0.22
C PRO A 423 15.17 -13.88 0.27
N GLN A 424 15.37 -13.86 1.60
CA GLN A 424 16.53 -13.30 2.33
C GLN A 424 16.50 -11.81 2.66
N ASP A 425 15.56 -11.02 2.13
CA ASP A 425 15.30 -9.68 2.69
C ASP A 425 14.80 -9.79 4.13
N ILE A 426 14.87 -8.68 4.84
CA ILE A 426 14.61 -8.65 6.28
C ILE A 426 13.41 -7.78 6.55
N LEU A 427 12.40 -8.33 7.23
CA LEU A 427 11.25 -7.59 7.69
C LEU A 427 11.43 -7.16 9.14
N ALA A 428 10.92 -5.98 9.48
CA ALA A 428 10.91 -5.48 10.84
C ALA A 428 9.55 -5.71 11.51
N ILE A 429 9.59 -6.41 12.64
CA ILE A 429 8.47 -6.66 13.54
C ILE A 429 8.64 -5.72 14.74
N PRO A 430 7.72 -4.78 15.01
CA PRO A 430 7.87 -3.87 16.14
C PRO A 430 7.72 -4.62 17.48
N ILE A 431 8.63 -4.33 18.42
CA ILE A 431 8.51 -4.81 19.80
C ILE A 431 7.49 -3.92 20.52
N ARG A 432 6.44 -4.54 21.07
CA ARG A 432 5.36 -3.84 21.76
C ARG A 432 5.90 -3.12 23.00
N GLN A 433 5.69 -1.81 23.08
CA GLN A 433 5.98 -1.04 24.28
C GLN A 433 4.76 -1.09 25.19
N VAL A 434 4.87 -1.77 26.33
CA VAL A 434 3.77 -1.84 27.29
C VAL A 434 4.09 -1.06 28.56
N GLN A 435 3.17 -0.21 28.98
CA GLN A 435 3.19 0.42 30.29
C GLN A 435 2.77 -0.60 31.35
N ALA A 436 3.66 -0.89 32.30
CA ALA A 436 3.36 -1.79 33.41
C ALA A 436 2.20 -1.23 34.25
N LYS A 437 1.17 -2.05 34.49
CA LYS A 437 0.09 -1.75 35.44
C LYS A 437 0.06 -2.85 36.48
N GLN A 438 0.11 -2.46 37.75
CA GLN A 438 -0.12 -3.38 38.86
C GLN A 438 -1.59 -3.79 38.86
N VAL A 439 -1.83 -5.08 38.72
CA VAL A 439 -3.18 -5.65 38.69
C VAL A 439 -3.44 -6.32 40.03
N THR A 440 -4.57 -6.00 40.66
CA THR A 440 -5.08 -6.70 41.84
C THR A 440 -6.43 -7.27 41.46
N PHE A 441 -6.63 -8.57 41.66
CA PHE A 441 -7.90 -9.22 41.42
C PHE A 441 -8.71 -9.30 42.71
N ASP A 442 -10.01 -9.03 42.63
CA ASP A 442 -10.98 -9.37 43.67
C ASP A 442 -11.65 -10.69 43.31
N LEU A 443 -11.43 -11.73 44.10
CA LEU A 443 -12.04 -13.04 43.87
C LEU A 443 -13.57 -13.00 43.99
N LEU A 444 -14.16 -11.99 44.65
CA LEU A 444 -15.62 -11.82 44.68
C LEU A 444 -16.20 -11.52 43.30
N ASP A 445 -15.44 -10.97 42.35
CA ASP A 445 -15.91 -10.74 40.99
C ASP A 445 -16.37 -12.06 40.32
N ALA A 446 -15.72 -13.18 40.67
CA ALA A 446 -16.05 -14.50 40.17
C ALA A 446 -17.11 -15.23 41.01
N VAL A 447 -17.31 -14.83 42.27
CA VAL A 447 -18.22 -15.46 43.24
C VAL A 447 -18.91 -14.43 44.15
N PRO A 448 -19.73 -13.51 43.61
CA PRO A 448 -20.32 -12.41 44.38
C PRO A 448 -21.27 -12.88 45.48
N GLN A 449 -21.79 -14.11 45.37
CA GLN A 449 -22.71 -14.73 46.32
C GLN A 449 -22.02 -15.27 47.60
N TYR A 450 -20.69 -15.26 47.68
CA TYR A 450 -19.96 -15.86 48.80
C TYR A 450 -19.77 -14.88 49.96
N ARG A 451 -19.88 -15.41 51.19
CA ARG A 451 -19.63 -14.63 52.42
C ARG A 451 -18.16 -14.23 52.49
N ASN A 452 -17.91 -12.99 52.91
CA ASN A 452 -16.56 -12.45 53.11
C ASN A 452 -16.46 -11.65 54.42
N ASP A 453 -15.26 -11.48 54.93
CA ASP A 453 -14.93 -10.69 56.13
C ASP A 453 -14.01 -9.50 55.81
N GLY A 454 -14.06 -9.00 54.57
CA GLY A 454 -13.21 -7.94 54.06
C GLY A 454 -11.94 -8.46 53.39
N GLU A 455 -11.11 -9.25 54.09
CA GLU A 455 -9.85 -9.78 53.55
C GLU A 455 -9.97 -11.20 52.99
N TRP A 456 -10.90 -12.00 53.51
CA TRP A 456 -11.07 -13.40 53.15
C TRP A 456 -12.46 -13.70 52.62
N ILE A 457 -12.52 -14.59 51.64
CA ILE A 457 -13.75 -15.21 51.15
C ILE A 457 -13.87 -16.56 51.84
N HIS A 458 -15.00 -16.78 52.51
CA HIS A 458 -15.33 -18.05 53.13
C HIS A 458 -15.90 -18.97 52.05
N ALA A 459 -15.05 -19.81 51.46
CA ALA A 459 -15.45 -20.77 50.44
C ALA A 459 -16.08 -22.03 51.06
N THR A 460 -16.90 -21.86 52.09
CA THR A 460 -17.85 -22.88 52.54
C THR A 460 -19.09 -22.75 51.69
N LYS A 461 -19.42 -23.79 50.92
CA LYS A 461 -20.84 -23.99 50.63
C LYS A 461 -21.57 -24.24 51.95
N PRO A 462 -22.83 -23.81 52.10
CA PRO A 462 -23.76 -24.59 52.90
C PRO A 462 -23.70 -26.01 52.32
N SER A 463 -23.14 -26.95 53.08
CA SER A 463 -22.97 -28.33 52.61
C SER A 463 -24.29 -28.84 52.05
N ARG A 464 -24.22 -29.56 50.92
CA ARG A 464 -25.25 -30.53 50.52
C ARG A 464 -25.83 -31.19 51.76
N ASN A 465 -27.16 -31.28 51.83
CA ASN A 465 -27.93 -32.11 52.76
C ASN A 465 -27.05 -33.22 53.37
N GLN A 466 -26.60 -33.04 54.61
CA GLN A 466 -26.19 -34.16 55.45
C GLN A 466 -27.42 -34.72 56.17
N ASN A 467 -28.53 -34.83 55.43
CA ASN A 467 -29.72 -35.51 55.92
C ASN A 467 -29.45 -37.01 55.90
N THR A 468 -29.73 -37.67 57.01
CA THR A 468 -29.82 -39.13 57.13
C THR A 468 -31.00 -39.73 56.35
N LEU A 469 -31.84 -38.89 55.73
CA LEU A 469 -33.00 -39.28 54.94
C LEU A 469 -32.66 -39.43 53.45
N SER A 470 -33.04 -40.56 52.87
CA SER A 470 -32.95 -40.87 51.45
C SER A 470 -33.87 -39.98 50.60
N TYR A 471 -33.58 -39.86 49.31
CA TYR A 471 -34.43 -39.13 48.35
C TYR A 471 -35.85 -39.69 48.27
N GLN A 472 -36.04 -40.96 48.64
CA GLN A 472 -37.35 -41.59 48.68
C GLN A 472 -38.17 -41.12 49.89
N GLU A 473 -37.58 -41.06 51.08
CA GLU A 473 -38.25 -40.56 52.30
C GLU A 473 -38.64 -39.08 52.18
N ILE A 474 -37.86 -38.30 51.43
CA ILE A 474 -38.15 -36.89 51.15
C ILE A 474 -39.29 -36.76 50.15
N ALA A 475 -39.31 -37.62 49.13
CA ALA A 475 -40.36 -37.66 48.12
C ALA A 475 -41.73 -37.99 48.75
N ASP A 476 -41.75 -38.94 49.68
CA ASP A 476 -42.96 -39.38 50.38
C ASP A 476 -43.54 -38.27 51.28
N ARG A 477 -42.68 -37.46 51.92
CA ARG A 477 -43.12 -36.34 52.79
C ARG A 477 -43.60 -35.10 52.03
N SER A 478 -43.07 -34.88 50.82
CA SER A 478 -43.39 -33.71 49.99
C SER A 478 -44.44 -34.00 48.91
N GLY A 479 -45.01 -35.21 48.89
CA GLY A 479 -46.02 -35.62 47.92
C GLY A 479 -45.50 -35.65 46.48
N THR A 480 -44.20 -35.88 46.29
CA THR A 480 -43.54 -35.86 44.97
C THR A 480 -42.75 -37.15 44.73
N THR A 481 -41.97 -37.22 43.65
CA THR A 481 -41.13 -38.39 43.35
C THR A 481 -39.66 -38.13 43.65
N ALA A 482 -38.91 -39.18 44.03
CA ALA A 482 -37.47 -39.07 44.30
C ALA A 482 -36.67 -38.49 43.12
N ARG A 483 -37.18 -38.66 41.89
CA ARG A 483 -36.63 -38.06 40.67
C ARG A 483 -36.83 -36.54 40.63
N VAL A 484 -37.98 -36.04 41.09
CA VAL A 484 -38.26 -34.60 41.19
C VAL A 484 -37.41 -33.98 42.30
N VAL A 485 -37.33 -34.63 43.46
CA VAL A 485 -36.43 -34.22 44.56
C VAL A 485 -34.97 -34.15 44.07
N GLY A 486 -34.50 -35.18 43.36
CA GLY A 486 -33.16 -35.18 42.78
C GLY A 486 -32.94 -34.07 41.75
N SER A 487 -33.96 -33.73 40.96
CA SER A 487 -33.88 -32.64 39.97
C SER A 487 -33.85 -31.26 40.61
N MET A 488 -34.58 -31.06 41.71
CA MET A 488 -34.58 -29.84 42.52
C MET A 488 -33.23 -29.63 43.22
N VAL A 489 -32.68 -30.67 43.84
CA VAL A 489 -31.35 -30.63 44.51
C VAL A 489 -30.22 -30.36 43.51
N LEU A 490 -30.37 -30.80 42.27
CA LEU A 490 -29.38 -30.59 41.20
C LEU A 490 -29.61 -29.30 40.40
N GLY A 491 -30.71 -28.58 40.61
CA GLY A 491 -31.03 -27.32 39.92
C GLY A 491 -31.31 -27.49 38.42
N LEU A 492 -31.84 -28.65 38.01
CA LEU A 492 -31.89 -29.05 36.60
C LEU A 492 -33.26 -28.85 35.91
N ARG A 493 -34.31 -28.39 36.62
CA ARG A 493 -35.64 -28.09 36.02
C ARG A 493 -36.40 -27.00 36.77
N THR A 494 -37.13 -26.16 36.02
CA THR A 494 -38.26 -25.37 36.52
C THR A 494 -39.38 -26.31 36.97
N VAL A 495 -39.83 -26.16 38.22
CA VAL A 495 -40.97 -26.88 38.79
C VAL A 495 -42.05 -25.82 39.07
N SER A 496 -43.33 -26.20 39.14
CA SER A 496 -44.41 -25.27 39.45
C SER A 496 -44.17 -24.54 40.78
N ASP A 497 -44.49 -23.24 40.84
CA ASP A 497 -44.24 -22.34 41.98
C ASP A 497 -44.58 -22.92 43.38
N PRO A 498 -45.69 -23.66 43.60
CA PRO A 498 -46.02 -24.21 44.93
C PRO A 498 -45.01 -25.24 45.44
N LEU A 499 -44.39 -25.99 44.53
CA LEU A 499 -43.39 -27.02 44.82
C LEU A 499 -41.99 -26.42 45.04
N GLN A 500 -41.75 -25.24 44.47
CA GLN A 500 -40.53 -24.48 44.67
C GLN A 500 -40.52 -23.80 46.05
N GLU A 501 -41.64 -23.20 46.48
CA GLU A 501 -41.78 -22.63 47.83
C GLU A 501 -41.62 -23.69 48.93
N ALA A 502 -42.22 -24.87 48.75
CA ALA A 502 -42.07 -25.99 49.69
C ALA A 502 -40.61 -26.50 49.77
N GLY A 503 -39.90 -26.53 48.64
CA GLY A 503 -38.48 -26.92 48.58
C GLY A 503 -37.55 -25.89 49.22
N GLU A 504 -37.82 -24.60 49.03
CA GLU A 504 -37.06 -23.51 49.66
C GLU A 504 -37.32 -23.41 51.17
N GLY A 505 -38.55 -23.68 51.62
CA GLY A 505 -38.89 -23.76 53.05
C GLY A 505 -38.13 -24.87 53.77
N PHE A 506 -38.02 -26.05 53.15
CA PHE A 506 -37.29 -27.20 53.70
C PHE A 506 -35.78 -26.97 53.77
N LEU A 507 -35.15 -26.36 52.75
CA LEU A 507 -33.72 -26.06 52.75
C LEU A 507 -33.30 -25.12 53.89
N ARG A 508 -34.23 -24.29 54.39
CA ARG A 508 -34.02 -23.45 55.58
C ARG A 508 -34.12 -24.24 56.89
N GLU A 509 -34.87 -25.33 56.92
CA GLU A 509 -35.17 -26.11 58.13
C GLU A 509 -34.05 -27.11 58.50
N VAL A 510 -33.32 -27.64 57.52
CA VAL A 510 -32.27 -28.68 57.72
C VAL A 510 -30.83 -28.17 57.74
N ALA A 511 -30.62 -26.84 57.72
CA ALA A 511 -29.29 -26.24 57.80
C ALA A 511 -28.78 -26.20 59.26
N HIS A 512 -28.20 -27.29 59.75
CA HIS A 512 -27.48 -27.29 61.04
C HIS A 512 -25.99 -27.02 60.87
N GLU A 513 -25.47 -26.11 61.70
CA GLU A 513 -24.07 -25.67 61.76
C GLU A 513 -23.21 -26.61 62.62
N ARG A 514 -22.06 -27.03 62.06
CA ARG A 514 -20.85 -27.39 62.82
C ARG A 514 -19.64 -26.71 62.15
N PRO A 515 -18.60 -26.32 62.92
CA PRO A 515 -17.47 -25.59 62.37
C PRO A 515 -16.62 -26.53 61.50
N ALA A 516 -16.76 -26.40 60.17
CA ALA A 516 -15.81 -26.98 59.23
C ALA A 516 -14.51 -26.15 59.28
N PRO A 517 -13.32 -26.79 59.16
CA PRO A 517 -12.05 -26.06 59.17
C PRO A 517 -12.07 -24.99 58.07
N ALA A 518 -11.57 -23.81 58.40
CA ALA A 518 -11.72 -22.60 57.59
C ALA A 518 -11.14 -22.77 56.17
N HIS A 519 -11.98 -23.16 55.21
CA HIS A 519 -11.71 -23.11 53.76
C HIS A 519 -11.81 -21.65 53.26
N ARG A 520 -11.11 -20.74 53.93
CA ARG A 520 -11.06 -19.34 53.53
C ARG A 520 -9.96 -19.14 52.49
N VAL A 521 -10.20 -18.27 51.53
CA VAL A 521 -9.21 -17.85 50.52
C VAL A 521 -9.09 -16.34 50.53
N ARG A 522 -7.90 -15.82 50.24
CA ARG A 522 -7.69 -14.37 50.16
C ARG A 522 -8.59 -13.77 49.09
N ARG A 523 -9.30 -12.70 49.45
CA ARG A 523 -10.18 -11.97 48.54
C ARG A 523 -9.39 -11.22 47.48
N HIS A 524 -8.41 -10.43 47.92
CA HIS A 524 -7.60 -9.63 47.03
C HIS A 524 -6.25 -10.32 46.77
N VAL A 525 -5.95 -10.60 45.51
CA VAL A 525 -4.68 -11.18 45.10
C VAL A 525 -3.98 -10.28 44.09
N VAL A 526 -2.74 -9.92 44.39
CA VAL A 526 -1.90 -9.11 43.51
C VAL A 526 -1.30 -10.01 42.44
N LEU A 527 -1.29 -9.53 41.19
CA LEU A 527 -0.58 -10.18 40.10
C LEU A 527 0.93 -10.02 40.28
N ASP A 528 1.53 -11.00 40.95
CA ASP A 528 2.97 -11.11 41.14
C ASP A 528 3.54 -12.34 40.40
N GLY A 529 4.84 -12.59 40.54
CA GLY A 529 5.50 -13.72 39.87
C GLY A 529 4.92 -15.08 40.26
N ARG A 530 4.41 -15.23 41.49
CA ARG A 530 3.83 -16.49 41.99
C ARG A 530 2.51 -16.78 41.31
N LEU A 531 1.61 -15.80 41.27
CA LEU A 531 0.32 -15.94 40.58
C LEU A 531 0.52 -16.10 39.07
N MET A 532 1.48 -15.39 38.48
CA MET A 532 1.78 -15.49 37.06
C MET A 532 2.35 -16.87 36.67
N ARG A 533 3.22 -17.47 37.50
CA ARG A 533 3.67 -18.86 37.34
C ARG A 533 2.52 -19.86 37.44
N LEU A 534 1.61 -19.65 38.39
CA LEU A 534 0.43 -20.49 38.57
C LEU A 534 -0.54 -20.41 37.39
N PHE A 535 -0.70 -19.22 36.78
CA PHE A 535 -1.42 -19.09 35.51
C PHE A 535 -0.73 -19.82 34.37
N GLY A 536 0.61 -19.92 34.36
CA GLY A 536 1.36 -20.76 33.43
C GLY A 536 0.97 -22.24 33.53
N TYR A 537 0.97 -22.81 34.74
CA TYR A 537 0.50 -24.18 34.98
C TYR A 537 -0.97 -24.36 34.57
N TYR A 538 -1.83 -23.40 34.92
CA TYR A 538 -3.25 -23.48 34.58
C TYR A 538 -3.47 -23.44 33.08
N ALA A 539 -2.76 -22.56 32.36
CA ALA A 539 -2.90 -22.41 30.93
C ALA A 539 -2.50 -23.68 30.17
N ALA A 540 -1.45 -24.36 30.64
CA ALA A 540 -0.97 -25.62 30.08
C ALA A 540 -1.86 -26.82 30.42
N GLU A 541 -2.05 -27.13 31.71
CA GLU A 541 -2.62 -28.41 32.16
C GLU A 541 -3.78 -28.26 33.17
N GLY A 542 -4.14 -27.02 33.51
CA GLY A 542 -5.25 -26.73 34.41
C GLY A 542 -6.61 -26.83 33.74
N HIS A 543 -7.63 -27.29 34.47
CA HIS A 543 -9.03 -27.20 34.05
C HIS A 543 -9.98 -27.21 35.26
N PRO A 544 -11.12 -26.51 35.19
CA PRO A 544 -12.21 -26.70 36.14
C PRO A 544 -12.90 -28.04 35.87
N ALA A 545 -13.23 -28.77 36.92
CA ALA A 545 -13.92 -30.06 36.86
C ALA A 545 -15.02 -30.13 37.93
N GLY A 546 -16.01 -31.00 37.75
CA GLY A 546 -17.14 -31.13 38.68
C GLY A 546 -18.39 -30.36 38.21
N LEU A 547 -19.46 -30.46 38.99
CA LEU A 547 -20.76 -29.83 38.67
C LEU A 547 -20.65 -28.29 38.75
N PRO A 548 -21.52 -27.50 38.08
CA PRO A 548 -21.46 -26.04 38.10
C PRO A 548 -21.39 -25.44 39.52
N ASN A 549 -22.15 -26.04 40.44
CA ASN A 549 -22.16 -25.64 41.82
C ASN A 549 -20.97 -26.21 42.59
N ASP A 550 -20.33 -27.30 42.16
CA ASP A 550 -19.22 -28.01 42.85
C ASP A 550 -17.95 -28.10 42.01
N ARG A 551 -17.64 -27.00 41.31
CA ARG A 551 -16.40 -26.88 40.55
C ARG A 551 -15.18 -26.95 41.45
N GLN A 552 -14.25 -27.78 41.04
CA GLN A 552 -12.94 -28.01 41.61
C GLN A 552 -11.91 -27.68 40.54
N LEU A 553 -10.73 -27.24 40.97
CA LEU A 553 -9.63 -26.95 40.05
C LEU A 553 -8.70 -28.16 39.99
N ARG A 554 -8.38 -28.61 38.78
CA ARG A 554 -7.51 -29.77 38.53
C ARG A 554 -6.34 -29.39 37.66
N PHE A 555 -5.15 -29.91 37.98
CA PHE A 555 -3.97 -29.85 37.13
C PHE A 555 -3.51 -31.28 36.83
N ALA A 556 -3.37 -31.63 35.55
CA ALA A 556 -2.89 -32.94 35.13
C ALA A 556 -1.36 -32.93 34.98
N PHE A 557 -0.68 -33.95 35.50
CA PHE A 557 0.77 -34.11 35.41
C PHE A 557 1.14 -35.57 35.18
N HIS A 558 2.34 -35.82 34.65
CA HIS A 558 2.93 -37.15 34.66
C HIS A 558 3.29 -37.57 36.08
N ARG A 559 3.32 -38.88 36.36
CA ARG A 559 3.60 -39.40 37.71
C ARG A 559 4.98 -39.01 38.27
N ASP A 560 5.94 -38.75 37.39
CA ASP A 560 7.34 -38.43 37.74
C ASP A 560 7.56 -36.91 37.90
N GLU A 561 6.55 -36.09 37.64
CA GLU A 561 6.62 -34.61 37.74
C GLU A 561 6.27 -34.10 39.14
N THR A 562 6.76 -34.78 40.17
CA THR A 562 6.41 -34.50 41.57
C THR A 562 6.78 -33.08 42.00
N ALA A 563 7.91 -32.55 41.51
CA ALA A 563 8.34 -31.18 41.79
C ALA A 563 7.35 -30.12 41.27
N TYR A 564 6.65 -30.38 40.16
CA TYR A 564 5.66 -29.45 39.61
C TYR A 564 4.34 -29.51 40.40
N GLN A 565 3.97 -30.71 40.86
CA GLN A 565 2.83 -30.93 41.73
C GLN A 565 3.00 -30.16 43.06
N GLU A 566 4.17 -30.29 43.69
CA GLU A 566 4.54 -29.57 44.91
C GLU A 566 4.57 -28.05 44.70
N ASP A 567 5.10 -27.58 43.57
CA ASP A 567 5.14 -26.15 43.23
C ASP A 567 3.72 -25.58 43.10
N VAL A 568 2.80 -26.26 42.42
CA VAL A 568 1.40 -25.84 42.32
C VAL A 568 0.74 -25.77 43.71
N MET A 569 0.92 -26.81 44.54
CA MET A 569 0.36 -26.83 45.89
C MET A 569 0.90 -25.68 46.76
N ARG A 570 2.22 -25.43 46.69
CA ARG A 570 2.88 -24.32 47.38
C ARG A 570 2.34 -22.97 46.91
N LEU A 571 2.23 -22.75 45.60
CA LEU A 571 1.72 -21.51 45.03
C LEU A 571 0.26 -21.25 45.42
N ILE A 572 -0.60 -22.28 45.43
CA ILE A 572 -1.99 -22.16 45.88
C ILE A 572 -2.06 -21.70 47.34
N LYS A 573 -1.22 -22.27 48.22
CA LYS A 573 -1.10 -21.83 49.61
C LYS A 573 -0.58 -20.40 49.74
N GLU A 574 0.52 -20.06 49.07
CA GLU A 574 1.17 -18.76 49.22
C GLU A 574 0.33 -17.60 48.66
N VAL A 575 -0.30 -17.82 47.51
CA VAL A 575 -1.08 -16.80 46.81
C VAL A 575 -2.46 -16.64 47.46
N PHE A 576 -3.19 -17.75 47.65
CA PHE A 576 -4.58 -17.71 48.10
C PHE A 576 -4.78 -18.02 49.58
N GLY A 577 -3.74 -18.46 50.30
CA GLY A 577 -3.87 -18.92 51.69
C GLY A 577 -4.60 -20.25 51.84
N TYR A 578 -4.68 -21.07 50.78
CA TYR A 578 -5.46 -22.30 50.75
C TYR A 578 -4.60 -23.57 50.84
N ASP A 579 -4.84 -24.40 51.85
CA ASP A 579 -4.08 -25.63 52.11
C ASP A 579 -4.76 -26.93 51.61
N GLY A 580 -5.94 -26.83 50.99
CA GLY A 580 -6.74 -28.00 50.58
C GLY A 580 -6.42 -28.54 49.17
N ALA A 581 -5.15 -28.47 48.75
CA ALA A 581 -4.70 -29.08 47.50
C ALA A 581 -4.18 -30.51 47.77
N THR A 582 -4.61 -31.50 46.99
CA THR A 582 -4.26 -32.92 47.18
C THR A 582 -3.87 -33.58 45.87
N VAL A 583 -2.91 -34.50 45.90
CA VAL A 583 -2.52 -35.29 44.72
C VAL A 583 -3.35 -36.57 44.64
N LEU A 584 -3.96 -36.82 43.48
CA LEU A 584 -4.66 -38.06 43.15
C LEU A 584 -3.84 -38.87 42.16
N HIS A 585 -3.63 -40.15 42.45
CA HIS A 585 -2.93 -41.09 41.58
C HIS A 585 -3.93 -41.94 40.79
N ALA A 586 -3.78 -42.03 39.46
CA ALA A 586 -4.57 -42.94 38.65
C ALA A 586 -4.02 -44.38 38.76
N PRO A 587 -4.81 -45.39 39.19
CA PRO A 587 -4.30 -46.74 39.46
C PRO A 587 -3.72 -47.46 38.22
N HIS A 588 -4.16 -47.07 37.01
CA HIS A 588 -3.83 -47.76 35.74
C HIS A 588 -3.31 -46.82 34.65
N ARG A 589 -2.92 -45.59 34.99
CA ARG A 589 -2.34 -44.61 34.05
C ARG A 589 -1.12 -43.96 34.66
N GLN A 590 -0.13 -43.61 33.84
CA GLN A 590 1.05 -42.85 34.27
C GLN A 590 0.74 -41.35 34.49
N ALA A 591 -0.45 -41.05 35.01
CA ALA A 591 -0.95 -39.68 35.19
C ALA A 591 -1.36 -39.45 36.64
N THR A 592 -1.07 -38.25 37.12
CA THR A 592 -1.46 -37.75 38.45
C THR A 592 -2.27 -36.47 38.29
N THR A 593 -3.07 -36.14 39.29
CA THR A 593 -3.88 -34.91 39.26
C THR A 593 -3.76 -34.19 40.58
N VAL A 594 -3.29 -32.95 40.55
CA VAL A 594 -3.41 -32.05 41.71
C VAL A 594 -4.84 -31.52 41.72
N LEU A 595 -5.60 -31.93 42.74
CA LEU A 595 -6.98 -31.51 42.97
C LEU A 595 -7.02 -30.42 44.03
N VAL A 596 -7.54 -29.25 43.67
CA VAL A 596 -7.82 -28.14 44.58
C VAL A 596 -9.33 -28.07 44.79
N THR A 597 -9.78 -28.48 45.97
CA THR A 597 -11.20 -28.59 46.32
C THR A 597 -11.81 -27.26 46.77
N ASN A 598 -11.68 -26.22 45.94
CA ASN A 598 -12.21 -24.89 46.25
C ASN A 598 -12.96 -24.28 45.05
N HIS A 599 -14.25 -23.99 45.25
CA HIS A 599 -15.12 -23.46 44.20
C HIS A 599 -14.75 -22.03 43.78
N ALA A 600 -14.45 -21.17 44.75
CA ALA A 600 -14.05 -19.78 44.49
C ALA A 600 -12.78 -19.73 43.63
N LEU A 601 -11.79 -20.56 43.94
CA LEU A 601 -10.59 -20.68 43.12
C LEU A 601 -10.89 -21.23 41.72
N ALA A 602 -11.70 -22.29 41.61
CA ALA A 602 -12.06 -22.84 40.30
C ALA A 602 -12.77 -21.81 39.40
N ARG A 603 -13.68 -21.00 39.97
CA ARG A 603 -14.35 -19.91 39.27
C ARG A 603 -13.42 -18.76 38.92
N PHE A 604 -12.51 -18.39 39.82
CA PHE A 604 -11.51 -17.37 39.59
C PHE A 604 -10.65 -17.70 38.36
N PHE A 605 -10.04 -18.89 38.31
CA PHE A 605 -9.20 -19.31 37.19
C PHE A 605 -9.98 -19.39 35.87
N GLU A 606 -11.23 -19.86 35.91
CA GLU A 606 -12.11 -19.91 34.76
C GLU A 606 -12.48 -18.51 34.23
N THR A 607 -12.64 -17.54 35.13
CA THR A 607 -13.00 -16.16 34.78
C THR A 607 -11.80 -15.43 34.18
N VAL A 608 -10.61 -15.59 34.78
CA VAL A 608 -9.39 -14.88 34.32
C VAL A 608 -8.86 -15.48 33.02
N ILE A 609 -8.79 -16.81 32.91
CA ILE A 609 -8.32 -17.51 31.70
C ILE A 609 -9.46 -18.40 31.19
N PRO A 610 -10.40 -17.84 30.43
CA PRO A 610 -11.56 -18.57 29.94
C PRO A 610 -11.19 -19.54 28.83
N GLY A 611 -12.08 -20.51 28.60
CA GLY A 611 -12.00 -21.47 27.50
C GLY A 611 -11.40 -22.82 27.88
N ASN A 612 -11.57 -23.76 26.96
CA ASN A 612 -11.05 -25.13 27.05
C ASN A 612 -9.71 -25.25 26.31
N ALA A 613 -9.12 -26.45 26.28
CA ALA A 613 -7.82 -26.70 25.65
C ALA A 613 -7.65 -26.15 24.21
N ARG A 614 -8.73 -25.99 23.44
CA ARG A 614 -8.70 -25.47 22.05
C ARG A 614 -8.98 -23.98 21.92
N THR A 615 -9.67 -23.39 22.89
CA THR A 615 -10.17 -21.99 22.83
C THR A 615 -9.48 -21.09 23.85
N ARG A 616 -8.67 -21.67 24.73
CA ARG A 616 -7.97 -20.96 25.80
C ARG A 616 -7.10 -19.83 25.27
N ARG A 617 -7.20 -18.66 25.88
CA ARG A 617 -6.40 -17.47 25.57
C ARG A 617 -6.05 -16.74 26.87
N LEU A 618 -4.87 -16.15 26.91
CA LEU A 618 -4.51 -15.21 27.96
C LEU A 618 -5.25 -13.89 27.72
N PRO A 619 -5.77 -13.26 28.78
CA PRO A 619 -6.38 -11.96 28.68
C PRO A 619 -5.29 -10.87 28.51
N PRO A 620 -5.63 -9.73 27.90
CA PRO A 620 -4.69 -8.65 27.59
C PRO A 620 -3.90 -8.13 28.79
N GLU A 621 -4.51 -8.13 29.97
CA GLU A 621 -3.95 -7.68 31.24
C GLU A 621 -2.74 -8.51 31.66
N LEU A 622 -2.72 -9.81 31.32
CA LEU A 622 -1.58 -10.70 31.57
C LEU A 622 -0.48 -10.50 30.51
N LEU A 623 -0.85 -10.35 29.24
CA LEU A 623 0.11 -10.11 28.16
C LEU A 623 0.84 -8.77 28.29
N ALA A 624 0.18 -7.80 28.93
CA ALA A 624 0.70 -6.47 29.14
C ALA A 624 1.80 -6.38 30.23
N GLN A 625 1.99 -7.42 31.03
CA GLN A 625 2.91 -7.40 32.17
C GLN A 625 4.38 -7.26 31.76
N PRO A 626 5.26 -6.74 32.65
CA PRO A 626 6.69 -6.60 32.37
C PRO A 626 7.38 -7.97 32.26
N GLU A 627 8.59 -7.96 31.67
CA GLU A 627 9.38 -9.16 31.37
C GLU A 627 9.54 -10.13 32.56
N PRO A 628 9.80 -9.69 33.81
CA PRO A 628 9.94 -10.62 34.93
C PRO A 628 8.67 -11.45 35.21
N LEU A 629 7.48 -10.88 35.04
CA LEU A 629 6.23 -11.60 35.24
C LEU A 629 5.94 -12.55 34.06
N LEU A 630 6.16 -12.08 32.83
CA LEU A 630 6.00 -12.93 31.65
C LEU A 630 6.95 -14.14 31.66
N ARG A 631 8.15 -13.96 32.19
CA ARG A 631 9.11 -15.04 32.43
C ARG A 631 8.54 -16.09 33.39
N GLU A 632 7.92 -15.67 34.50
CA GLU A 632 7.30 -16.58 35.46
C GLU A 632 6.15 -17.38 34.84
N PHE A 633 5.35 -16.76 33.99
CA PHE A 633 4.33 -17.46 33.20
C PHE A 633 4.94 -18.58 32.34
N LEU A 634 6.02 -18.26 31.60
CA LEU A 634 6.71 -19.25 30.77
C LEU A 634 7.29 -20.40 31.60
N ILE A 635 7.80 -20.15 32.81
CA ILE A 635 8.29 -21.22 33.70
C ILE A 635 7.16 -22.21 33.99
N GLY A 636 5.99 -21.75 34.43
CA GLY A 636 4.84 -22.63 34.70
C GLY A 636 4.35 -23.35 33.44
N ALA A 637 4.25 -22.65 32.31
CA ALA A 637 3.76 -23.20 31.06
C ALA A 637 4.71 -24.27 30.48
N PHE A 638 6.03 -24.05 30.50
CA PHE A 638 7.02 -24.99 29.99
C PHE A 638 7.30 -26.16 30.95
N ARG A 639 7.11 -26.01 32.27
CA ARG A 639 7.15 -27.16 33.18
C ARG A 639 6.02 -28.14 32.89
N ALA A 640 4.82 -27.62 32.61
CA ALA A 640 3.64 -28.45 32.40
C ALA A 640 3.52 -29.02 30.97
N ALA A 641 3.81 -28.22 29.94
CA ALA A 641 3.61 -28.61 28.54
C ALA A 641 4.86 -28.42 27.65
N GLY A 642 6.03 -28.27 28.28
CA GLY A 642 7.30 -28.18 27.58
C GLY A 642 7.80 -29.53 27.09
N THR A 643 8.52 -29.51 25.98
CA THR A 643 9.17 -30.70 25.40
C THR A 643 10.64 -30.43 25.14
N TRP A 644 11.49 -31.41 25.43
CA TRP A 644 12.93 -31.37 25.20
C TRP A 644 13.38 -32.58 24.37
N ASP A 645 14.11 -32.30 23.29
CA ASP A 645 14.83 -33.32 22.51
C ASP A 645 16.34 -33.23 22.85
N GLY A 646 16.84 -34.21 23.61
CA GLY A 646 18.23 -34.26 24.07
C GLY A 646 19.26 -34.56 22.97
N ALA A 647 18.84 -35.14 21.85
CA ALA A 647 19.72 -35.41 20.71
C ALA A 647 19.78 -34.21 19.75
N GLY A 648 18.66 -33.48 19.58
CA GLY A 648 18.53 -32.36 18.64
C GLY A 648 18.66 -30.95 19.24
N GLY A 649 18.70 -30.81 20.57
CA GLY A 649 18.80 -29.51 21.25
C GLY A 649 17.61 -28.57 20.97
N ARG A 650 16.39 -29.12 20.94
CA ARG A 650 15.15 -28.37 20.62
C ARG A 650 14.25 -28.28 21.86
N ILE A 651 13.93 -27.05 22.28
CA ILE A 651 12.95 -26.76 23.33
C ILE A 651 11.64 -26.42 22.64
N GLY A 652 10.53 -26.98 23.09
CA GLY A 652 9.21 -26.67 22.57
C GLY A 652 8.14 -26.55 23.63
N TYR A 653 7.02 -25.93 23.28
CA TYR A 653 5.77 -25.87 24.03
C TYR A 653 4.64 -26.33 23.12
N LYS A 654 3.78 -27.22 23.62
CA LYS A 654 2.67 -27.79 22.85
C LYS A 654 1.33 -27.31 23.41
N THR A 655 0.39 -27.00 22.52
CA THR A 655 -0.99 -26.66 22.92
C THR A 655 -1.97 -26.96 21.78
N ALA A 656 -3.22 -27.26 22.14
CA ALA A 656 -4.32 -27.38 21.18
C ALA A 656 -4.97 -26.03 20.84
N SER A 657 -4.62 -24.96 21.56
CA SER A 657 -5.15 -23.61 21.32
C SER A 657 -4.25 -22.82 20.36
N PRO A 658 -4.76 -22.39 19.18
CA PRO A 658 -3.99 -21.53 18.27
C PRO A 658 -3.68 -20.17 18.90
N ALA A 659 -4.63 -19.61 19.66
CA ALA A 659 -4.47 -18.32 20.32
C ALA A 659 -3.35 -18.38 21.37
N LEU A 660 -3.34 -19.41 22.20
CA LEU A 660 -2.31 -19.58 23.23
C LEU A 660 -0.93 -19.86 22.60
N ALA A 661 -0.87 -20.63 21.51
CA ALA A 661 0.37 -20.85 20.79
C ALA A 661 0.98 -19.54 20.24
N SER A 662 0.14 -18.66 19.68
CA SER A 662 0.58 -17.34 19.22
C SER A 662 1.04 -16.46 20.38
N GLN A 663 0.24 -16.40 21.45
CA GLN A 663 0.54 -15.59 22.64
C GLN A 663 1.85 -16.01 23.32
N VAL A 664 2.11 -17.32 23.46
CA VAL A 664 3.39 -17.82 23.98
C VAL A 664 4.55 -17.44 23.06
N ALA A 665 4.35 -17.53 21.74
CA ALA A 665 5.37 -17.10 20.79
C ALA A 665 5.65 -15.59 20.88
N ASP A 666 4.62 -14.77 21.08
CA ASP A 666 4.76 -13.32 21.20
C ASP A 666 5.45 -12.92 22.53
N ILE A 667 5.17 -13.64 23.63
CA ILE A 667 5.89 -13.49 24.90
C ILE A 667 7.37 -13.83 24.71
N LEU A 668 7.69 -14.95 24.06
CA LEU A 668 9.06 -15.35 23.78
C LEU A 668 9.78 -14.29 22.91
N LEU A 669 9.13 -13.76 21.87
CA LEU A 669 9.65 -12.67 21.04
C LEU A 669 9.95 -11.42 21.86
N ARG A 670 9.05 -11.04 22.76
CA ARG A 670 9.24 -9.90 23.67
C ARG A 670 10.45 -10.08 24.58
N LEU A 671 10.71 -11.30 25.05
CA LEU A 671 11.88 -11.64 25.86
C LEU A 671 13.17 -11.86 25.03
N GLY A 672 13.14 -11.59 23.72
CA GLY A 672 14.28 -11.73 22.84
C GLY A 672 14.60 -13.17 22.40
N TYR A 673 13.65 -14.10 22.57
CA TYR A 673 13.71 -15.45 22.04
C TYR A 673 12.94 -15.54 20.72
N PHE A 674 13.43 -16.35 19.79
CA PHE A 674 12.89 -16.40 18.43
C PHE A 674 12.23 -17.77 18.16
N PRO A 675 10.95 -17.95 18.52
CA PRO A 675 10.24 -19.19 18.32
C PRO A 675 9.73 -19.35 16.89
N SER A 676 9.49 -20.59 16.51
CA SER A 676 8.70 -20.97 15.34
C SER A 676 7.41 -21.62 15.83
N VAL A 677 6.26 -21.22 15.27
CA VAL A 677 4.99 -21.89 15.55
C VAL A 677 4.68 -22.83 14.39
N GLN A 678 4.32 -24.08 14.67
CA GLN A 678 4.01 -25.09 13.67
C GLN A 678 2.74 -25.84 14.05
N ARG A 679 1.78 -25.93 13.14
CA ARG A 679 0.63 -26.83 13.27
C ARG A 679 1.06 -28.24 12.85
N TYR A 680 0.65 -29.26 13.59
CA TYR A 680 0.92 -30.65 13.26
C TYR A 680 -0.23 -31.56 13.69
N GLU A 681 -0.30 -32.74 13.06
CA GLU A 681 -1.25 -33.80 13.39
C GLU A 681 -0.49 -34.92 14.15
N PRO A 682 -0.82 -35.21 15.42
CA PRO A 682 -0.19 -36.29 16.18
C PRO A 682 -0.48 -37.66 15.56
N GLN A 683 0.54 -38.50 15.40
CA GLN A 683 0.40 -39.82 14.76
C GLN A 683 -0.33 -40.87 15.63
N HIS A 684 -0.49 -40.65 16.94
CA HIS A 684 -1.02 -41.65 17.88
C HIS A 684 -2.01 -41.10 18.92
N GLU A 685 -2.66 -39.97 18.67
CA GLU A 685 -3.64 -39.37 19.60
C GLU A 685 -4.98 -39.08 18.91
N ARG A 686 -6.10 -39.14 19.66
CA ARG A 686 -7.44 -38.75 19.17
C ARG A 686 -7.61 -37.24 18.92
N TRP A 687 -6.50 -36.49 18.84
CA TRP A 687 -6.48 -35.03 18.80
C TRP A 687 -6.05 -34.57 17.41
N SER A 688 -6.92 -33.84 16.71
CA SER A 688 -6.59 -33.20 15.43
C SER A 688 -6.18 -31.73 15.63
N GLY A 689 -5.15 -31.27 14.93
CA GLY A 689 -4.75 -29.86 14.85
C GLY A 689 -4.06 -29.29 16.09
N MET A 690 -2.91 -29.86 16.49
CA MET A 690 -2.08 -29.32 17.57
C MET A 690 -1.08 -28.28 17.07
N TYR A 691 -0.64 -27.39 17.98
CA TYR A 691 0.38 -26.38 17.72
C TYR A 691 1.61 -26.63 18.58
N ALA A 692 2.79 -26.54 17.97
CA ALA A 692 4.08 -26.56 18.64
C ALA A 692 4.80 -25.24 18.45
N VAL A 693 5.11 -24.57 19.56
CA VAL A 693 6.02 -23.42 19.62
C VAL A 693 7.41 -23.96 19.88
N ARG A 694 8.32 -23.89 18.91
CA ARG A 694 9.66 -24.49 18.97
C ARG A 694 10.75 -23.42 18.90
N LEU A 695 11.72 -23.50 19.80
CA LEU A 695 12.96 -22.75 19.73
C LEU A 695 13.99 -23.61 18.97
N PRO A 696 14.57 -23.14 17.85
CA PRO A 696 15.61 -23.86 17.13
C PRO A 696 17.02 -23.34 17.48
N GLY A 697 18.00 -24.23 17.60
CA GLY A 697 19.44 -23.88 17.53
C GLY A 697 19.96 -22.99 18.67
N ALA A 698 20.61 -21.86 18.35
CA ALA A 698 21.28 -20.99 19.33
C ALA A 698 20.35 -20.33 20.38
N PRO A 699 19.11 -19.90 20.04
CA PRO A 699 18.09 -19.52 21.02
C PRO A 699 17.82 -20.55 22.12
N CYS A 700 17.94 -21.86 21.86
CA CYS A 700 17.75 -22.89 22.90
C CYS A 700 18.77 -22.77 24.03
N ARG A 701 20.03 -22.44 23.71
CA ARG A 701 21.07 -22.25 24.73
C ARG A 701 20.77 -21.03 25.58
N ARG A 702 20.48 -19.88 24.97
CA ARG A 702 20.10 -18.65 25.71
C ARG A 702 18.82 -18.84 26.52
N PHE A 703 17.89 -19.68 26.06
CA PHE A 703 16.67 -19.99 26.81
C PHE A 703 16.98 -20.93 27.98
N ARG A 704 17.79 -21.98 27.78
CA ARG A 704 18.25 -22.86 28.87
C ARG A 704 19.01 -22.08 29.94
N ASP A 705 20.03 -21.32 29.53
CA ASP A 705 20.87 -20.52 30.43
C ASP A 705 20.03 -19.41 31.08
N GLY A 706 19.10 -18.86 30.29
CA GLY A 706 18.13 -17.89 30.72
C GLY A 706 17.17 -18.46 31.76
N PHE A 707 16.68 -19.70 31.63
CA PHE A 707 15.64 -20.35 32.45
C PHE A 707 16.20 -21.58 33.20
N ALA A 708 17.26 -21.39 33.99
CA ALA A 708 17.89 -22.45 34.76
C ALA A 708 16.91 -23.23 35.67
N GLU A 709 15.83 -22.57 36.11
CA GLU A 709 14.77 -23.13 36.96
C GLU A 709 13.97 -24.25 36.29
N LEU A 710 14.09 -24.42 34.96
CA LEU A 710 13.48 -25.51 34.21
C LEU A 710 14.30 -26.81 34.24
N GLY A 711 15.55 -26.79 34.73
CA GLY A 711 16.38 -28.00 34.88
C GLY A 711 16.69 -28.72 33.56
N LEU A 712 16.72 -27.99 32.44
CA LEU A 712 16.92 -28.57 31.10
C LEU A 712 18.36 -29.10 30.95
N ARG A 713 18.51 -30.36 30.51
CA ARG A 713 19.80 -31.06 30.36
C ARG A 713 20.66 -30.46 29.24
N GLU A 714 21.97 -30.64 29.31
CA GLU A 714 22.88 -30.26 28.21
C GLU A 714 22.64 -31.11 26.95
N PRO A 715 22.72 -30.53 25.74
CA PRO A 715 22.59 -31.29 24.50
C PRO A 715 23.77 -32.26 24.32
N ALA A 716 23.52 -33.47 23.82
CA ALA A 716 24.55 -34.48 23.62
C ALA A 716 25.50 -34.20 22.42
N VAL A 717 25.16 -33.26 21.52
CA VAL A 717 25.94 -32.93 20.32
C VAL A 717 26.13 -31.42 20.17
N GLU A 718 27.37 -30.99 19.98
CA GLU A 718 27.74 -29.61 19.66
C GLU A 718 27.35 -29.28 18.20
N HIS A 719 26.10 -28.88 17.96
CA HIS A 719 25.70 -28.47 16.61
C HIS A 719 26.45 -27.20 16.17
N ARG A 720 27.23 -27.30 15.09
CA ARG A 720 27.75 -26.17 14.31
C ARG A 720 26.60 -25.21 14.00
N SER A 721 26.86 -23.91 14.22
CA SER A 721 25.91 -22.80 14.16
C SER A 721 24.79 -22.98 13.13
N VAL A 722 23.56 -23.21 13.60
CA VAL A 722 22.37 -23.02 12.78
C VAL A 722 22.32 -21.55 12.36
N LYS A 723 22.11 -21.28 11.06
CA LYS A 723 21.97 -19.91 10.52
C LYS A 723 20.89 -19.16 11.33
N GLN A 724 21.29 -18.12 12.06
CA GLN A 724 20.34 -17.24 12.74
C GLN A 724 19.66 -16.37 11.68
N GLY A 725 18.41 -16.67 11.35
CA GLY A 725 17.59 -15.87 10.44
C GLY A 725 16.79 -14.76 11.12
N MET A 726 16.98 -14.56 12.44
CA MET A 726 16.23 -13.59 13.26
C MET A 726 17.14 -12.95 14.31
N TRP A 727 16.98 -11.64 14.56
CA TRP A 727 17.66 -10.88 15.61
C TRP A 727 16.81 -9.68 16.06
N SER A 728 17.27 -8.92 17.05
CA SER A 728 16.57 -7.73 17.57
C SER A 728 17.55 -6.61 17.92
N ASP A 729 17.12 -5.37 17.78
CA ASP A 729 17.83 -4.16 18.26
C ASP A 729 17.17 -3.52 19.49
N GLY A 730 16.20 -4.19 20.11
CA GLY A 730 15.41 -3.69 21.24
C GLY A 730 14.18 -2.84 20.84
N ARG A 731 14.10 -2.39 19.58
CA ARG A 731 12.91 -1.72 19.02
C ARG A 731 12.18 -2.60 18.02
N TYR A 732 12.91 -3.33 17.19
CA TYR A 732 12.38 -4.25 16.20
C TYR A 732 13.00 -5.63 16.35
N VAL A 733 12.20 -6.67 16.10
CA VAL A 733 12.66 -8.00 15.74
C VAL A 733 12.77 -8.06 14.22
N TYR A 734 13.96 -8.35 13.74
CA TYR A 734 14.27 -8.52 12.32
C TYR A 734 14.16 -9.99 11.95
N VAL A 735 13.40 -10.29 10.90
CA VAL A 735 13.15 -11.66 10.43
C VAL A 735 13.42 -11.76 8.95
N THR A 736 14.09 -12.84 8.54
CA THR A 736 14.33 -13.10 7.11
C THR A 736 13.11 -13.71 6.43
N ILE A 737 12.87 -13.29 5.19
CA ILE A 737 11.84 -13.85 4.31
C ILE A 737 12.27 -15.25 3.84
N LYS A 738 11.40 -16.25 4.03
CA LYS A 738 11.64 -17.63 3.58
C LYS A 738 11.30 -17.80 2.11
N ASP A 739 10.16 -17.27 1.72
CA ASP A 739 9.56 -17.51 0.41
C ASP A 739 8.65 -16.34 0.04
N VAL A 740 8.67 -15.96 -1.24
CA VAL A 740 7.81 -14.93 -1.83
C VAL A 740 7.23 -15.54 -3.10
N ARG A 741 5.91 -15.60 -3.19
CA ARG A 741 5.21 -16.06 -4.39
C ARG A 741 4.22 -15.01 -4.82
N VAL A 742 4.08 -14.83 -6.13
CA VAL A 742 2.97 -14.04 -6.67
C VAL A 742 1.92 -15.02 -7.17
N VAL A 743 0.70 -14.89 -6.65
CA VAL A 743 -0.44 -15.77 -6.95
C VAL A 743 -1.56 -14.89 -7.45
N GLN A 744 -2.15 -15.25 -8.59
CA GLN A 744 -3.37 -14.60 -9.05
C GLN A 744 -4.53 -15.05 -8.17
N ASP A 745 -5.23 -14.09 -7.58
CA ASP A 745 -6.33 -14.37 -6.66
C ASP A 745 -7.53 -13.47 -7.00
N ASP A 746 -8.70 -13.91 -6.54
CA ASP A 746 -9.96 -13.21 -6.69
C ASP A 746 -10.69 -13.18 -5.36
N LEU A 747 -10.59 -12.04 -4.67
CA LEU A 747 -11.10 -11.90 -3.32
C LEU A 747 -11.37 -10.43 -2.99
N HIS A 748 -12.03 -10.21 -1.86
CA HIS A 748 -12.09 -8.86 -1.31
C HIS A 748 -10.79 -8.54 -0.61
N VAL A 749 -10.16 -7.41 -0.96
CA VAL A 749 -9.02 -6.89 -0.24
C VAL A 749 -9.43 -5.77 0.70
N TYR A 750 -8.68 -5.65 1.79
CA TYR A 750 -8.98 -4.79 2.93
C TYR A 750 -7.82 -3.84 3.22
N ASN A 751 -8.13 -2.73 3.88
CA ASN A 751 -7.12 -1.84 4.45
C ASN A 751 -7.66 -1.14 5.71
N LEU A 752 -6.79 -0.65 6.60
CA LEU A 752 -7.19 0.00 7.85
C LEU A 752 -6.64 1.42 7.91
N GLU A 753 -7.46 2.39 8.30
CA GLU A 753 -7.02 3.71 8.73
C GLU A 753 -6.80 3.70 10.24
N VAL A 754 -5.65 4.19 10.68
CA VAL A 754 -5.22 4.07 12.08
C VAL A 754 -4.77 5.44 12.60
N ASP A 755 -5.40 5.85 13.70
CA ASP A 755 -5.28 7.18 14.30
C ASP A 755 -3.82 7.58 14.59
N GLU A 756 -3.45 8.80 14.19
CA GLU A 756 -2.12 9.42 14.32
C GLU A 756 -0.94 8.64 13.70
N ASP A 757 -1.15 7.46 13.11
CA ASP A 757 -0.11 6.54 12.65
C ASP A 757 -0.71 5.57 11.61
N GLU A 758 -0.64 5.92 10.31
CA GLU A 758 -1.20 5.19 9.14
C GLU A 758 -0.52 3.85 8.84
N SER A 759 -0.22 3.09 9.89
CA SER A 759 0.46 1.81 9.86
C SER A 759 -0.14 0.86 10.88
N TYR A 760 -0.01 -0.43 10.62
CA TYR A 760 -0.43 -1.46 11.54
C TYR A 760 0.39 -2.74 11.30
N VAL A 761 0.26 -3.70 12.20
CA VAL A 761 1.01 -4.96 12.13
C VAL A 761 0.09 -6.07 11.61
N ALA A 762 0.41 -6.58 10.42
CA ALA A 762 -0.28 -7.65 9.71
C ALA A 762 0.58 -8.92 9.66
N ASP A 763 0.11 -10.03 10.23
CA ASP A 763 0.86 -11.28 10.45
C ASP A 763 2.30 -11.04 10.95
N ARG A 764 2.42 -10.15 11.95
CA ARG A 764 3.67 -9.68 12.58
C ARG A 764 4.55 -8.78 11.72
N VAL A 765 4.18 -8.44 10.49
CA VAL A 765 4.90 -7.49 9.64
C VAL A 765 4.28 -6.11 9.77
N ALA A 766 5.08 -5.07 9.96
CA ALA A 766 4.58 -3.70 9.88
C ALA A 766 4.28 -3.32 8.42
N VAL A 767 3.06 -2.83 8.15
CA VAL A 767 2.57 -2.44 6.83
C VAL A 767 1.97 -1.02 6.82
N HIS A 768 1.81 -0.40 5.65
CA HIS A 768 1.37 1.02 5.49
C HIS A 768 0.33 1.21 4.36
N ASN A 769 -0.38 2.36 4.37
CA ASN A 769 -1.47 2.75 3.44
C ASN A 769 -1.06 3.59 2.19
N CYS A 770 -1.92 3.68 1.16
CA CYS A 770 -1.78 4.43 -0.12
C CYS A 770 -2.20 5.89 0.02
N THR A 771 -1.34 6.84 -0.33
CA THR A 771 -1.25 7.97 0.59
C THR A 771 -2.10 9.22 0.28
N THR A 772 -2.51 9.64 -0.92
CA THR A 772 -3.42 10.83 -1.01
C THR A 772 -4.82 10.61 -0.41
N ARG A 773 -5.59 9.61 -0.87
CA ARG A 773 -6.93 9.32 -0.31
C ARG A 773 -6.88 8.86 1.14
N ILE A 774 -5.78 8.22 1.54
CA ILE A 774 -5.70 7.58 2.85
C ILE A 774 -4.96 8.44 3.87
N VAL A 775 -4.03 9.32 3.48
CA VAL A 775 -3.40 10.30 4.39
C VAL A 775 -4.27 11.55 4.57
N SER A 776 -4.93 12.04 3.51
CA SER A 776 -5.80 13.23 3.61
C SER A 776 -7.28 12.89 3.84
N GLY A 777 -7.67 11.62 3.77
CA GLY A 777 -9.07 11.18 3.78
C GLY A 777 -9.90 11.65 2.58
N SER A 778 -9.29 12.33 1.61
CA SER A 778 -9.98 13.08 0.56
C SER A 778 -9.75 12.50 -0.84
N GLY A 779 -10.82 12.30 -1.60
CA GLY A 779 -10.78 11.89 -3.01
C GLY A 779 -12.13 11.38 -3.51
N MET A 780 -12.27 11.18 -4.82
CA MET A 780 -13.53 10.74 -5.45
C MET A 780 -13.27 9.65 -6.50
N PRO A 781 -14.09 8.58 -6.58
CA PRO A 781 -14.03 7.59 -7.66
C PRO A 781 -13.91 8.24 -9.04
N GLN A 782 -12.98 7.73 -9.86
CA GLN A 782 -12.46 8.49 -11.00
C GLN A 782 -13.52 8.78 -12.07
N MET A 783 -14.43 7.84 -12.36
CA MET A 783 -15.48 8.07 -13.35
C MET A 783 -16.49 9.11 -12.87
N THR A 784 -16.84 9.10 -11.59
CA THR A 784 -17.66 10.15 -11.00
C THR A 784 -16.96 11.51 -11.02
N ALA A 785 -15.65 11.54 -10.70
CA ALA A 785 -14.87 12.78 -10.73
C ALA A 785 -14.81 13.39 -12.15
N ILE A 786 -14.60 12.56 -13.17
CA ILE A 786 -14.63 12.97 -14.58
C ILE A 786 -16.01 13.53 -14.94
N TRP A 787 -17.07 12.76 -14.68
CA TRP A 787 -18.45 13.15 -15.00
C TRP A 787 -18.86 14.48 -14.34
N GLU A 788 -18.62 14.62 -13.04
CA GLU A 788 -18.97 15.82 -12.28
C GLU A 788 -18.19 17.05 -12.76
N THR A 789 -16.90 16.88 -13.05
CA THR A 789 -16.04 17.94 -13.57
C THR A 789 -16.45 18.36 -14.97
N THR A 790 -16.69 17.41 -15.88
CA THR A 790 -17.13 17.72 -17.25
C THR A 790 -18.49 18.39 -17.26
N ARG A 791 -19.47 17.89 -16.49
CA ARG A 791 -20.80 18.50 -16.43
C ARG A 791 -20.74 19.97 -16.03
N ALA A 792 -19.87 20.32 -15.09
CA ALA A 792 -19.63 21.70 -14.66
C ALA A 792 -18.88 22.51 -15.73
N ALA A 793 -17.75 22.00 -16.22
CA ALA A 793 -16.90 22.67 -17.21
C ALA A 793 -17.61 22.94 -18.54
N ALA A 794 -18.53 22.05 -18.95
CA ALA A 794 -19.30 22.19 -20.19
C ALA A 794 -20.14 23.47 -20.22
N ARG A 795 -20.62 23.97 -19.07
CA ARG A 795 -21.35 25.24 -18.95
C ARG A 795 -20.51 26.46 -19.36
N PHE A 796 -19.18 26.31 -19.32
CA PHE A 796 -18.19 27.31 -19.71
C PHE A 796 -17.52 26.98 -21.04
N GLY A 797 -17.95 25.90 -21.73
CA GLY A 797 -17.34 25.42 -22.98
C GLY A 797 -15.90 24.90 -22.82
N LEU A 798 -15.46 24.62 -21.60
CA LEU A 798 -14.08 24.24 -21.28
C LEU A 798 -13.86 22.73 -21.39
N PRO A 799 -12.74 22.29 -21.98
CA PRO A 799 -12.38 20.88 -22.00
C PRO A 799 -11.85 20.39 -20.66
N VAL A 800 -12.02 19.09 -20.43
CA VAL A 800 -11.56 18.38 -19.23
C VAL A 800 -10.53 17.32 -19.59
N ILE A 801 -9.45 17.28 -18.81
CA ILE A 801 -8.39 16.26 -18.88
C ILE A 801 -8.59 15.27 -17.74
N ALA A 802 -8.83 14.00 -18.05
CA ALA A 802 -8.93 12.93 -17.06
C ALA A 802 -7.54 12.46 -16.64
N ASP A 803 -7.17 12.65 -15.37
CA ASP A 803 -5.83 12.40 -14.83
C ASP A 803 -5.86 11.30 -13.75
N GLY A 804 -5.21 10.16 -14.07
CA GLY A 804 -5.04 9.02 -13.15
C GLY A 804 -6.09 7.91 -13.26
N GLY A 805 -5.72 6.70 -12.80
CA GLY A 805 -6.60 5.53 -12.73
C GLY A 805 -6.77 4.72 -14.03
N ILE A 806 -6.13 5.12 -15.12
CA ILE A 806 -6.22 4.47 -16.44
C ILE A 806 -5.19 3.34 -16.54
N ARG A 807 -5.66 2.11 -16.78
CA ARG A 807 -4.81 0.90 -16.89
C ARG A 807 -4.82 0.31 -18.29
N TYR A 808 -5.94 0.44 -19.00
CA TYR A 808 -6.14 -0.16 -20.33
C TYR A 808 -6.70 0.87 -21.33
N SER A 809 -6.59 0.58 -22.63
CA SER A 809 -7.19 1.41 -23.69
C SER A 809 -8.71 1.53 -23.57
N GLY A 810 -9.39 0.53 -23.00
CA GLY A 810 -10.80 0.61 -22.66
C GLY A 810 -11.13 1.71 -21.66
N ASP A 811 -10.27 1.93 -20.66
CA ASP A 811 -10.46 3.00 -19.66
C ASP A 811 -10.35 4.39 -20.32
N ILE A 812 -9.51 4.54 -21.33
CA ILE A 812 -9.42 5.75 -22.15
C ILE A 812 -10.75 6.00 -22.85
N THR A 813 -11.30 4.98 -23.51
CA THR A 813 -12.59 5.08 -24.21
C THR A 813 -13.71 5.46 -23.25
N LYS A 814 -13.76 4.84 -22.06
CA LYS A 814 -14.73 5.15 -21.01
C LYS A 814 -14.58 6.59 -20.49
N ALA A 815 -13.36 7.04 -20.22
CA ALA A 815 -13.09 8.41 -19.77
C ALA A 815 -13.58 9.45 -20.79
N LEU A 816 -13.27 9.22 -22.07
CA LEU A 816 -13.69 10.10 -23.16
C LEU A 816 -15.20 10.06 -23.38
N ALA A 817 -15.82 8.88 -23.35
CA ALA A 817 -17.27 8.74 -23.44
C ALA A 817 -18.01 9.40 -22.26
N ALA A 818 -17.42 9.41 -21.07
CA ALA A 818 -17.94 10.12 -19.90
C ALA A 818 -17.79 11.65 -19.98
N GLY A 819 -17.17 12.16 -21.04
CA GLY A 819 -17.15 13.58 -21.34
C GLY A 819 -15.78 14.24 -21.28
N ALA A 820 -14.70 13.54 -20.89
CA ALA A 820 -13.36 14.11 -20.99
C ALA A 820 -12.97 14.34 -22.46
N GLU A 821 -12.18 15.38 -22.73
CA GLU A 821 -11.63 15.62 -24.06
C GLU A 821 -10.28 14.95 -24.25
N SER A 822 -9.49 14.78 -23.19
CA SER A 822 -8.22 14.05 -23.25
C SER A 822 -7.93 13.30 -21.96
N VAL A 823 -6.98 12.36 -22.03
CA VAL A 823 -6.53 11.59 -20.87
C VAL A 823 -5.05 11.83 -20.61
N MET A 824 -4.70 11.99 -19.33
CA MET A 824 -3.32 12.13 -18.88
C MET A 824 -2.79 10.79 -18.35
N LEU A 825 -1.71 10.31 -18.95
CA LEU A 825 -1.14 8.98 -18.70
C LEU A 825 0.22 9.07 -17.99
N GLY A 826 0.33 8.37 -16.86
CA GLY A 826 1.57 8.20 -16.09
C GLY A 826 2.22 6.83 -16.31
N GLY A 827 1.89 5.87 -15.44
CA GLY A 827 2.50 4.52 -15.45
C GLY A 827 2.40 3.75 -16.77
N LEU A 828 1.43 4.06 -17.63
CA LEU A 828 1.35 3.47 -18.97
C LEU A 828 2.53 3.85 -19.87
N LEU A 829 3.07 5.07 -19.71
CA LEU A 829 4.16 5.63 -20.51
C LEU A 829 5.52 5.58 -19.78
N ALA A 830 5.54 5.42 -18.46
CA ALA A 830 6.77 5.39 -17.66
C ALA A 830 7.77 4.26 -18.03
N GLY A 831 7.30 3.21 -18.73
CA GLY A 831 8.11 2.06 -19.14
C GLY A 831 8.76 2.22 -20.52
N THR A 832 8.56 3.33 -21.23
CA THR A 832 9.02 3.48 -22.62
C THR A 832 10.45 3.99 -22.72
N ASP A 833 11.06 3.86 -23.91
CA ASP A 833 12.42 4.34 -24.19
C ASP A 833 12.62 5.82 -23.83
N GLU A 834 11.64 6.66 -24.16
CA GLU A 834 11.71 8.12 -24.07
C GLU A 834 11.44 8.67 -22.65
N SER A 835 10.96 7.83 -21.74
CA SER A 835 10.76 8.25 -20.35
C SER A 835 12.11 8.45 -19.63
N PRO A 836 12.24 9.42 -18.72
CA PRO A 836 13.49 9.71 -18.02
C PRO A 836 13.85 8.69 -16.91
N GLY A 837 12.93 7.77 -16.56
CA GLY A 837 13.18 6.76 -15.54
C GLY A 837 14.39 5.87 -15.86
N GLU A 838 15.17 5.50 -14.85
CA GLU A 838 16.34 4.64 -15.04
C GLU A 838 15.90 3.22 -15.43
N MET A 839 16.63 2.63 -16.39
CA MET A 839 16.45 1.23 -16.79
C MET A 839 17.05 0.30 -15.74
N GLU A 840 16.24 -0.62 -15.23
CA GLU A 840 16.64 -1.64 -14.27
C GLU A 840 16.41 -3.04 -14.85
N ILE A 841 17.30 -3.99 -14.54
CA ILE A 841 17.10 -5.40 -14.89
C ILE A 841 16.72 -6.14 -13.62
N HIS A 842 15.50 -6.69 -13.59
CA HIS A 842 15.00 -7.51 -12.50
C HIS A 842 14.51 -8.86 -13.01
N GLN A 843 15.04 -9.95 -12.44
CA GLN A 843 14.73 -11.33 -12.85
C GLN A 843 14.87 -11.58 -14.37
N GLY A 844 15.90 -10.98 -14.99
CA GLY A 844 16.17 -11.11 -16.42
C GLY A 844 15.19 -10.35 -17.33
N ARG A 845 14.24 -9.60 -16.76
CA ARG A 845 13.35 -8.70 -17.48
C ARG A 845 13.77 -7.25 -17.27
N ARG A 846 13.51 -6.41 -18.27
CA ARG A 846 13.79 -4.98 -18.22
C ARG A 846 12.61 -4.25 -17.61
N TYR A 847 12.89 -3.33 -16.70
CA TYR A 847 11.95 -2.43 -16.03
C TYR A 847 12.48 -1.00 -16.09
N LYS A 848 11.62 -0.03 -15.77
CA LYS A 848 12.01 1.37 -15.51
C LYS A 848 11.50 1.81 -14.14
N VAL A 849 12.29 2.62 -13.46
CA VAL A 849 11.90 3.24 -12.18
C VAL A 849 10.75 4.21 -12.42
N TYR A 850 9.70 4.12 -11.59
CA TYR A 850 8.52 4.98 -11.63
C TYR A 850 8.18 5.47 -10.23
N ARG A 851 8.00 6.77 -10.04
CA ARG A 851 7.62 7.33 -8.74
C ARG A 851 6.50 8.34 -8.85
N GLY A 852 5.54 8.26 -7.93
CA GLY A 852 4.50 9.26 -7.77
C GLY A 852 5.07 10.56 -7.23
N MET A 853 4.53 11.70 -7.66
CA MET A 853 5.04 13.02 -7.22
C MET A 853 4.91 13.23 -5.70
N GLY A 854 4.09 12.46 -4.99
CA GLY A 854 3.98 12.50 -3.53
C GLY A 854 4.97 11.60 -2.80
N SER A 855 5.86 10.89 -3.50
CA SER A 855 6.89 10.08 -2.86
C SER A 855 7.91 10.95 -2.13
N ILE A 856 8.60 10.37 -1.16
CA ILE A 856 9.66 11.09 -0.43
C ILE A 856 10.76 11.55 -1.39
N GLY A 857 11.17 10.73 -2.36
CA GLY A 857 12.21 11.09 -3.33
C GLY A 857 11.75 12.24 -4.24
N ALA A 858 10.53 12.17 -4.77
CA ALA A 858 9.97 13.24 -5.60
C ALA A 858 9.76 14.54 -4.81
N MET A 859 9.27 14.47 -3.57
CA MET A 859 9.09 15.64 -2.70
C MET A 859 10.44 16.25 -2.31
N ARG A 860 11.48 15.43 -2.07
CA ARG A 860 12.83 15.95 -1.84
C ARG A 860 13.40 16.64 -3.09
N ALA A 861 13.04 16.16 -4.28
CA ALA A 861 13.48 16.69 -5.58
C ALA A 861 12.72 17.94 -6.07
N GLY A 862 11.64 18.36 -5.42
CA GLY A 862 11.00 19.65 -5.72
C GLY A 862 9.47 19.72 -5.68
N SER A 863 8.77 18.64 -5.30
CA SER A 863 7.30 18.60 -5.35
C SER A 863 6.58 18.78 -4.00
N ARG A 864 7.25 19.34 -2.99
CA ARG A 864 6.67 19.52 -1.63
C ARG A 864 5.46 20.44 -1.60
N ASP A 865 5.49 21.52 -2.38
CA ASP A 865 4.41 22.50 -2.46
C ASP A 865 3.13 21.92 -3.08
N ARG A 866 3.26 20.88 -3.93
CA ARG A 866 2.11 20.15 -4.49
C ARG A 866 1.17 19.64 -3.39
N TYR A 867 1.75 19.29 -2.24
CA TYR A 867 1.09 18.74 -1.05
C TYR A 867 1.11 19.71 0.14
N PHE A 868 1.35 21.01 -0.12
CA PHE A 868 1.34 22.07 0.89
C PHE A 868 2.36 21.89 2.04
N GLN A 869 3.49 21.21 1.79
CA GLN A 869 4.52 20.89 2.79
C GLN A 869 5.86 21.61 2.57
N GLU A 870 5.83 22.84 2.05
CA GLU A 870 7.01 23.65 1.71
C GLU A 870 7.95 23.92 2.90
N ARG A 871 7.39 24.13 4.10
CA ARG A 871 8.12 24.59 5.29
C ARG A 871 8.44 23.47 6.29
N GLU A 872 8.02 22.25 5.99
CA GLU A 872 8.10 21.14 6.94
C GLU A 872 9.46 20.43 6.90
N ARG A 873 10.06 20.21 8.07
CA ARG A 873 11.30 19.42 8.21
C ARG A 873 11.05 17.92 8.13
N LYS A 874 9.83 17.48 8.43
CA LYS A 874 9.37 16.09 8.33
C LYS A 874 8.25 16.04 7.31
N LEU A 875 8.46 15.29 6.22
CA LEU A 875 7.49 15.17 5.14
C LEU A 875 6.52 14.03 5.43
N VAL A 876 5.26 14.23 5.05
CA VAL A 876 4.17 13.27 5.03
C VAL A 876 3.92 12.92 3.56
N PRO A 877 4.50 11.83 3.04
CA PRO A 877 4.42 11.51 1.60
C PRO A 877 3.02 11.02 1.20
N GLU A 878 2.52 11.55 0.10
CA GLU A 878 1.23 11.21 -0.53
C GLU A 878 1.34 10.30 -1.77
N GLY A 879 2.55 9.84 -2.09
CA GLY A 879 2.83 8.86 -3.14
C GLY A 879 3.95 7.88 -2.77
N ILE A 880 4.21 6.93 -3.67
CA ILE A 880 5.22 5.86 -3.51
C ILE A 880 6.18 5.81 -4.71
N GLU A 881 7.28 5.09 -4.56
CA GLU A 881 8.22 4.75 -5.64
C GLU A 881 8.11 3.25 -5.93
N GLY A 882 8.27 2.88 -7.20
CA GLY A 882 8.18 1.51 -7.67
C GLY A 882 8.79 1.39 -9.06
N ARG A 883 8.40 0.35 -9.79
CA ARG A 883 8.92 0.03 -11.12
C ARG A 883 7.81 -0.40 -12.07
N VAL A 884 8.02 -0.15 -13.35
CA VAL A 884 7.11 -0.55 -14.43
C VAL A 884 7.84 -1.39 -15.46
N PRO A 885 7.21 -2.40 -16.07
CA PRO A 885 7.84 -3.18 -17.14
C PRO A 885 8.31 -2.29 -18.28
N TYR A 886 9.44 -2.63 -18.90
CA TYR A 886 9.91 -1.98 -20.10
C TYR A 886 8.99 -2.30 -21.29
N LYS A 887 8.57 -1.26 -22.02
CA LYS A 887 7.55 -1.35 -23.08
C LYS A 887 8.04 -1.00 -24.49
N GLY A 888 9.33 -0.70 -24.65
CA GLY A 888 9.87 -0.25 -25.95
C GLY A 888 9.53 1.20 -26.28
N PRO A 889 9.48 1.57 -27.57
CA PRO A 889 9.21 2.94 -28.00
C PRO A 889 7.81 3.40 -27.65
N VAL A 890 7.63 4.65 -27.24
CA VAL A 890 6.31 5.20 -26.90
C VAL A 890 5.35 5.19 -28.09
N SER A 891 5.85 5.30 -29.32
CA SER A 891 5.02 5.26 -30.53
C SER A 891 4.25 3.95 -30.66
N GLU A 892 4.86 2.81 -30.30
CA GLU A 892 4.17 1.51 -30.32
C GLU A 892 3.08 1.43 -29.25
N VAL A 893 3.37 1.93 -28.04
CA VAL A 893 2.39 1.97 -26.94
C VAL A 893 1.22 2.88 -27.29
N VAL A 894 1.48 4.08 -27.78
CA VAL A 894 0.44 5.05 -28.19
C VAL A 894 -0.40 4.49 -29.34
N TYR A 895 0.23 3.84 -30.34
CA TYR A 895 -0.48 3.19 -31.43
C TYR A 895 -1.51 2.17 -30.92
N GLN A 896 -1.13 1.32 -29.95
CA GLN A 896 -2.05 0.33 -29.36
C GLN A 896 -3.16 0.98 -28.53
N LEU A 897 -2.85 2.03 -27.76
CA LEU A 897 -3.84 2.75 -26.97
C LEU A 897 -4.89 3.43 -27.85
N VAL A 898 -4.46 4.13 -28.90
CA VAL A 898 -5.33 4.81 -29.86
C VAL A 898 -6.09 3.78 -30.72
N GLY A 899 -5.47 2.67 -31.09
CA GLY A 899 -6.14 1.56 -31.78
C GLY A 899 -7.30 0.98 -30.94
N GLY A 900 -7.09 0.80 -29.63
CA GLY A 900 -8.15 0.40 -28.71
C GLY A 900 -9.29 1.42 -28.62
N LEU A 901 -8.96 2.71 -28.57
CA LEU A 901 -9.94 3.80 -28.61
C LEU A 901 -10.78 3.77 -29.88
N ARG A 902 -10.13 3.67 -31.05
CA ARG A 902 -10.82 3.60 -32.35
C ARG A 902 -11.76 2.41 -32.43
N SER A 903 -11.34 1.26 -31.91
CA SER A 903 -12.20 0.08 -31.81
C SER A 903 -13.43 0.34 -30.93
N GLY A 904 -13.22 0.92 -29.74
CA GLY A 904 -14.32 1.32 -28.85
C GLY A 904 -15.30 2.31 -29.47
N MET A 905 -14.79 3.30 -30.22
CA MET A 905 -15.62 4.23 -30.99
C MET A 905 -16.44 3.53 -32.08
N GLY A 906 -15.82 2.58 -32.80
CA GLY A 906 -16.51 1.75 -33.79
C GLY A 906 -17.67 0.95 -33.18
N TYR A 907 -17.46 0.32 -32.02
CA TYR A 907 -18.52 -0.36 -31.27
C TYR A 907 -19.65 0.57 -30.81
N CYS A 908 -19.33 1.83 -30.53
CA CYS A 908 -20.32 2.83 -30.12
C CYS A 908 -20.97 3.57 -31.30
N GLY A 909 -20.62 3.23 -32.56
CA GLY A 909 -21.13 3.94 -33.73
C GLY A 909 -20.69 5.40 -33.84
N ALA A 910 -19.56 5.77 -33.23
CA ALA A 910 -19.11 7.15 -33.14
C ALA A 910 -18.02 7.46 -34.18
N PRO A 911 -18.29 8.30 -35.20
CA PRO A 911 -17.28 8.73 -36.18
C PRO A 911 -16.25 9.70 -35.59
N ASP A 912 -16.57 10.38 -34.50
CA ASP A 912 -15.70 11.33 -33.82
C ASP A 912 -15.94 11.32 -32.31
N LEU A 913 -15.01 11.92 -31.56
CA LEU A 913 -15.07 11.95 -30.10
C LEU A 913 -16.23 12.79 -29.55
N GLU A 914 -16.74 13.76 -30.32
CA GLU A 914 -17.91 14.55 -29.93
C GLU A 914 -19.18 13.68 -29.94
N THR A 915 -19.35 12.89 -30.99
CA THR A 915 -20.43 11.92 -31.11
C THR A 915 -20.33 10.88 -30.01
N LEU A 916 -19.13 10.36 -29.72
CA LEU A 916 -18.91 9.42 -28.61
C LEU A 916 -19.42 10.01 -27.29
N ARG A 917 -19.00 11.24 -26.93
CA ARG A 917 -19.43 11.92 -25.70
C ARG A 917 -20.94 12.13 -25.59
N ARG A 918 -21.60 12.40 -26.72
CA ARG A 918 -23.04 12.72 -26.75
C ARG A 918 -23.92 11.48 -26.74
N THR A 919 -23.47 10.39 -27.34
CA THR A 919 -24.33 9.24 -27.68
C THR A 919 -24.00 7.96 -26.93
N ALA A 920 -22.76 7.80 -26.47
CA ALA A 920 -22.34 6.61 -25.75
C ALA A 920 -23.18 6.41 -24.48
N ARG A 921 -23.52 5.16 -24.21
CA ARG A 921 -24.25 4.75 -23.01
C ARG A 921 -23.39 3.80 -22.20
N PHE A 922 -23.56 3.87 -20.89
CA PHE A 922 -22.89 2.97 -19.98
C PHE A 922 -23.89 2.02 -19.35
N VAL A 923 -23.47 0.78 -19.15
CA VAL A 923 -24.13 -0.18 -18.27
C VAL A 923 -23.29 -0.34 -17.01
N ARG A 924 -23.95 -0.29 -15.85
CA ARG A 924 -23.31 -0.60 -14.58
C ARG A 924 -23.16 -2.10 -14.44
N VAL A 925 -21.96 -2.52 -14.04
CA VAL A 925 -21.63 -3.94 -13.95
C VAL A 925 -21.25 -4.34 -12.54
N THR A 926 -21.40 -5.62 -12.24
CA THR A 926 -20.99 -6.19 -10.96
C THR A 926 -19.54 -6.68 -11.04
N ALA A 927 -18.94 -6.99 -9.90
CA ALA A 927 -17.59 -7.58 -9.87
C ALA A 927 -17.49 -8.89 -10.70
N ALA A 928 -18.55 -9.71 -10.74
CA ALA A 928 -18.58 -10.93 -11.55
C ALA A 928 -18.50 -10.62 -13.06
N SER A 929 -19.19 -9.58 -13.51
CA SER A 929 -19.13 -9.12 -14.90
C SER A 929 -17.76 -8.52 -15.25
N VAL A 930 -17.04 -7.94 -14.29
CA VAL A 930 -15.64 -7.52 -14.51
C VAL A 930 -14.75 -8.73 -14.77
N GLN A 931 -14.91 -9.81 -14.00
CA GLN A 931 -14.17 -11.06 -14.24
C GLN A 931 -14.49 -11.66 -15.61
N GLU A 932 -15.78 -11.70 -15.98
CA GLU A 932 -16.24 -12.11 -17.31
C GLU A 932 -15.60 -11.27 -18.42
N SER A 933 -15.41 -9.96 -18.21
CA SER A 933 -14.84 -9.05 -19.20
C SER A 933 -13.35 -9.31 -19.49
N HIS A 934 -12.62 -9.89 -18.54
CA HIS A 934 -11.23 -10.28 -18.72
C HIS A 934 -11.13 -11.70 -19.27
N PRO A 935 -10.07 -12.08 -20.02
CA PRO A 935 -9.82 -13.47 -20.39
C PRO A 935 -9.85 -14.38 -19.16
N HIS A 936 -10.79 -15.33 -19.15
CA HIS A 936 -11.05 -16.29 -18.08
C HIS A 936 -11.09 -17.71 -18.66
N ASP A 937 -10.91 -18.72 -17.80
CA ASP A 937 -10.93 -20.15 -18.14
C ASP A 937 -9.90 -20.64 -19.19
N VAL A 938 -8.81 -19.88 -19.41
CA VAL A 938 -7.72 -20.24 -20.32
C VAL A 938 -6.34 -19.84 -19.80
N ASP A 939 -5.33 -20.67 -20.07
CA ASP A 939 -3.92 -20.34 -19.81
C ASP A 939 -3.37 -19.43 -20.91
N ILE A 940 -2.92 -18.22 -20.54
CA ILE A 940 -2.36 -17.25 -21.49
C ILE A 940 -0.94 -17.69 -21.90
N VAL A 941 -0.79 -18.21 -23.12
CA VAL A 941 0.49 -18.65 -23.69
C VAL A 941 1.32 -17.47 -24.23
N LYS A 942 0.65 -16.43 -24.77
CA LYS A 942 1.28 -15.20 -25.26
C LYS A 942 0.40 -14.01 -24.91
N GLU A 943 0.99 -12.99 -24.28
CA GLU A 943 0.30 -11.74 -23.95
C GLU A 943 0.34 -10.78 -25.14
N ALA A 944 -0.71 -9.99 -25.31
CA ALA A 944 -0.81 -8.99 -26.36
C ALA A 944 -0.29 -7.63 -25.85
N PRO A 945 0.30 -6.78 -26.71
CA PRO A 945 0.84 -5.48 -26.28
C PRO A 945 -0.18 -4.55 -25.60
N ASN A 946 -1.46 -4.67 -25.97
CA ASN A 946 -2.58 -3.90 -25.45
C ASN A 946 -3.25 -4.53 -24.22
N TYR A 947 -2.82 -5.72 -23.79
CA TYR A 947 -3.39 -6.43 -22.66
C TYR A 947 -2.31 -7.21 -21.90
N GLN A 948 -1.88 -6.63 -20.77
CA GLN A 948 -1.07 -7.31 -19.78
C GLN A 948 -1.91 -7.41 -18.51
N ARG A 949 -2.21 -8.63 -18.10
CA ARG A 949 -2.71 -8.87 -16.74
C ARG A 949 -1.51 -8.59 -15.84
N GLU A 950 -1.60 -7.59 -14.96
CA GLU A 950 -0.55 -7.39 -13.94
C GLU A 950 -0.39 -8.74 -13.22
N ARG A 951 0.79 -9.35 -13.36
CA ARG A 951 1.02 -10.76 -13.00
C ARG A 951 1.43 -10.93 -11.56
#